data_AF-A0A8T7LMT7-F1
#
_entry.id   AF-A0A8T7LMT7-F1
#
_cell.length_a   1.000
_cell.length_b   1.000
_cell.length_c   1.000
_cell.angle_alpha   90.00
_cell.angle_beta   90.00
_cell.angle_gamma   90.00
#
_symmetry.space_group_name_H-M   'P 1'
#
loop_
_entity.id
_entity.type
_entity.pdbx_description
1 polymer ?
#
loop_
_entity_poly.entity_id
_entity_poly.type
_entity_poly.pdbx_seq_one_letter_code
_entity_poly.pdbx_strand_id
1 'polypeptide(L)'
;MIDTRSPHASAQPASIVTARHRTAWAWALACLMVAALAASFAFAPATLRFNAADPAAARYLVAFSATESNERESFRWSERDATLRLFGLTRRPLIVELRLASPRPSGAAPAETRLALGSWTSNPFTIASDWRRYMLMLPPRPGAPDLQLNIRTFRPARPGDTRRLGAALSQAAIFPADGLPAPAGSIATLGAVRATILILLPIAAFAATARLTHSAARWVAAAITALMAAAATAWPVEAIALLPDLWLIPAGVATAIGLYVGARPRFMPILAPLSCLLASDGARLGAVLAIACMQGMIFLLLVPPWQHYDEPAHFEYAWLLAFHPSWPNPTTIDPAIAVIGGEGRALSHPPAYHLLVSLPLRATRGLDIVTQLYLARGVSFALFIATIAVTGAIARTITSPGHPLRWRVPLVAALVPPFADIMTSVNNDVGAVFAFSLFLWSAVRAIISGLTASRATWVIAAALLAAAMKNVTLVAVPLAPVVLLVAHGLRRRWRWRRLVAGGMATLIAVAAGAIAWGDPAAWYRYGAVTASGPARIMLPEAVHGQSALHLSAGFSPYEPSGLATPVASGDLPSLAGGPVTVGAWVWASRPASVAGPGVLYNDGTSDVQLIAPPIDATTTPRFAAWTFDAPRGLSSLQLFLPAPPLVPGEPPLELFVDGVVLARGSFSATTPPRLDEMATGGTWEGNPFTNLVRNASAERSWPYVRPSVERASFAIVRRSPSRIVTSLLDIGRTGPIILFEVAPDLIYRSFATFGWGEVALPGSTWRIIVPASLLLALAGCARLTMSCNVREPRAVAAITLMAIGALVWGNAALRILPALIAQPPPFPRYGFPAVTSLALLLAAGWPALWPLHRRAIAAATLVIGLLMLNLLAYATIWWRWYV
;
A
#
# COMPACT_ATOMS: atom_id res chain seq x y z
N MET A 1 35.32 -73.61 -10.42
CA MET A 1 36.01 -74.67 -9.66
C MET A 1 35.93 -74.32 -8.19
N ILE A 2 35.30 -75.22 -7.43
CA ILE A 2 35.40 -75.46 -5.97
C ILE A 2 34.77 -74.41 -5.03
N ASP A 3 33.58 -74.80 -4.59
CA ASP A 3 32.84 -74.42 -3.39
C ASP A 3 33.53 -74.96 -2.11
N THR A 4 33.45 -74.25 -0.97
CA THR A 4 33.32 -74.87 0.36
C THR A 4 32.87 -73.87 1.44
N ARG A 5 31.63 -74.10 1.91
CA ARG A 5 31.15 -74.13 3.31
C ARG A 5 31.02 -72.82 4.12
N SER A 6 29.75 -72.47 4.37
CA SER A 6 29.27 -71.83 5.61
C SER A 6 29.45 -72.78 6.82
N PRO A 7 29.51 -72.31 8.10
CA PRO A 7 28.28 -71.85 8.79
C PRO A 7 28.48 -70.81 9.91
N HIS A 8 27.44 -69.98 10.15
CA HIS A 8 26.86 -69.62 11.47
C HIS A 8 26.28 -68.20 11.58
N ALA A 9 25.10 -68.19 12.22
CA ALA A 9 24.56 -67.15 13.09
C ALA A 9 23.93 -65.90 12.45
N SER A 10 22.65 -66.09 12.10
CA SER A 10 21.53 -65.20 12.44
C SER A 10 21.85 -64.06 13.44
N ALA A 11 22.04 -62.85 12.93
CA ALA A 11 21.93 -61.60 13.69
C ALA A 11 21.00 -60.63 12.94
N GLN A 12 19.71 -60.85 13.17
CA GLN A 12 18.59 -59.90 13.16
C GLN A 12 18.53 -58.71 12.17
N PRO A 13 17.43 -58.59 11.40
CA PRO A 13 16.92 -57.33 10.86
C PRO A 13 16.16 -56.47 11.91
N ALA A 14 16.58 -56.51 13.17
CA ALA A 14 15.86 -55.84 14.28
C ALA A 14 16.06 -54.31 14.31
N SER A 15 17.13 -53.78 13.72
CA SER A 15 17.44 -52.34 13.75
C SER A 15 16.51 -51.49 12.87
N ILE A 16 15.98 -52.06 11.77
CA ILE A 16 15.07 -51.36 10.84
C ILE A 16 13.62 -51.42 11.36
N VAL A 17 13.22 -52.56 11.95
CA VAL A 17 11.87 -52.74 12.52
C VAL A 17 11.67 -51.91 13.79
N THR A 18 12.69 -51.85 14.66
CA THR A 18 12.64 -51.01 15.89
C THR A 18 12.65 -49.50 15.59
N ALA A 19 13.32 -49.06 14.52
CA ALA A 19 13.26 -47.66 14.07
C ALA A 19 11.89 -47.27 13.49
N ARG A 20 11.23 -48.18 12.76
CA ARG A 20 9.86 -47.99 12.26
C ARG A 20 8.82 -47.94 13.38
N HIS A 21 8.89 -48.84 14.36
CA HIS A 21 7.97 -48.82 15.50
C HIS A 21 8.15 -47.59 16.40
N ARG A 22 9.38 -47.16 16.68
CA ARG A 22 9.65 -45.95 17.50
C ARG A 22 9.11 -44.67 16.89
N THR A 23 9.05 -44.58 15.57
CA THR A 23 8.54 -43.39 14.88
C THR A 23 7.01 -43.42 14.68
N ALA A 24 6.34 -44.57 14.81
CA ALA A 24 4.88 -44.68 14.70
C ALA A 24 4.16 -44.20 15.98
N TRP A 25 4.62 -44.65 17.15
CA TRP A 25 4.10 -44.21 18.46
C TRP A 25 4.17 -42.70 18.64
N ALA A 26 5.22 -42.08 18.12
CA ALA A 26 5.43 -40.65 18.28
C ALA A 26 4.49 -39.79 17.42
N TRP A 27 4.01 -40.32 16.29
CA TRP A 27 2.96 -39.68 15.49
C TRP A 27 1.57 -39.94 16.05
N ALA A 28 1.33 -41.11 16.64
CA ALA A 28 0.12 -41.36 17.42
C ALA A 28 0.00 -40.37 18.60
N LEU A 29 1.10 -40.10 19.31
CA LEU A 29 1.15 -39.09 20.37
C LEU A 29 0.87 -37.67 19.85
N ALA A 30 1.43 -37.29 18.70
CA ALA A 30 1.15 -36.01 18.07
C ALA A 30 -0.33 -35.87 17.64
N CYS A 31 -0.93 -36.94 17.09
CA CYS A 31 -2.36 -36.96 16.76
C CYS A 31 -3.25 -36.91 18.02
N LEU A 32 -2.84 -37.57 19.11
CA LEU A 32 -3.56 -37.51 20.39
C LEU A 32 -3.50 -36.09 20.97
N MET A 33 -2.36 -35.41 20.87
CA MET A 33 -2.22 -34.00 21.27
C MET A 33 -3.10 -33.09 20.44
N VAL A 34 -3.18 -33.31 19.13
CA VAL A 34 -4.08 -32.59 18.23
C VAL A 34 -5.54 -32.79 18.63
N ALA A 35 -5.95 -34.02 18.91
CA ALA A 35 -7.30 -34.35 19.34
C ALA A 35 -7.62 -33.69 20.70
N ALA A 36 -6.68 -33.72 21.65
CA ALA A 36 -6.83 -33.07 22.96
C ALA A 36 -6.91 -31.54 22.83
N LEU A 37 -6.07 -30.94 21.98
CA LEU A 37 -6.09 -29.50 21.70
C LEU A 37 -7.39 -29.07 21.02
N ALA A 38 -7.85 -29.84 20.02
CA ALA A 38 -9.11 -29.60 19.32
C ALA A 38 -10.33 -29.77 20.25
N ALA A 39 -10.31 -30.77 21.13
CA ALA A 39 -11.35 -30.96 22.14
C ALA A 39 -11.35 -29.81 23.16
N SER A 40 -10.19 -29.37 23.66
CA SER A 40 -10.15 -28.20 24.55
C SER A 40 -10.63 -26.93 23.87
N PHE A 41 -10.25 -26.70 22.61
CA PHE A 41 -10.84 -25.63 21.80
C PHE A 41 -12.32 -25.84 21.43
N ALA A 42 -12.95 -26.98 21.73
CA ALA A 42 -14.38 -27.16 21.61
C ALA A 42 -15.11 -26.88 22.94
N PHE A 43 -14.41 -27.05 24.08
CA PHE A 43 -14.95 -26.95 25.44
C PHE A 43 -14.43 -25.73 26.24
N ALA A 44 -13.67 -24.82 25.61
CA ALA A 44 -13.12 -23.64 26.28
C ALA A 44 -14.24 -22.73 26.83
N PRO A 45 -14.13 -22.22 28.07
CA PRO A 45 -15.14 -21.37 28.67
C PRO A 45 -15.29 -20.05 27.90
N ALA A 46 -16.54 -19.68 27.59
CA ALA A 46 -16.89 -18.46 26.84
C ALA A 46 -17.03 -17.21 27.75
N THR A 47 -16.43 -17.24 28.93
CA THR A 47 -16.49 -16.16 29.92
C THR A 47 -15.11 -15.59 30.17
N LEU A 48 -14.97 -14.27 30.07
CA LEU A 48 -13.73 -13.57 30.37
C LEU A 48 -13.91 -12.79 31.66
N ARG A 49 -13.15 -13.11 32.71
CA ARG A 49 -13.15 -12.37 33.98
C ARG A 49 -11.74 -12.09 34.43
N PHE A 50 -11.43 -10.83 34.70
CA PHE A 50 -10.11 -10.44 35.18
C PHE A 50 -10.16 -9.20 36.07
N ASN A 51 -9.17 -9.08 36.95
CA ASN A 51 -8.90 -7.86 37.71
C ASN A 51 -7.89 -7.02 36.90
N ALA A 52 -8.14 -5.73 36.72
CA ALA A 52 -7.29 -4.86 35.91
C ALA A 52 -5.85 -4.73 36.45
N ALA A 53 -5.65 -4.97 37.74
CA ALA A 53 -4.34 -4.94 38.36
C ALA A 53 -3.47 -6.18 38.06
N ASP A 54 -4.10 -7.29 37.68
CA ASP A 54 -3.41 -8.53 37.33
C ASP A 54 -2.44 -8.27 36.16
N PRO A 55 -1.15 -8.66 36.25
CA PRO A 55 -0.24 -8.62 35.11
C PRO A 55 -0.80 -9.26 33.84
N ALA A 56 -1.62 -10.31 33.95
CA ALA A 56 -2.28 -10.96 32.82
C ALA A 56 -3.35 -10.08 32.15
N ALA A 57 -3.93 -9.10 32.87
CA ALA A 57 -4.96 -8.20 32.35
C ALA A 57 -4.45 -7.29 31.22
N ALA A 58 -3.14 -6.99 31.19
CA ALA A 58 -2.53 -6.20 30.12
C ALA A 58 -2.70 -6.81 28.72
N ARG A 59 -3.01 -8.11 28.62
CA ARG A 59 -3.32 -8.78 27.35
C ARG A 59 -4.70 -8.42 26.80
N TYR A 60 -5.62 -8.06 27.68
CA TYR A 60 -7.01 -7.71 27.38
C TYR A 60 -7.23 -6.19 27.31
N LEU A 61 -6.30 -5.40 27.84
CA LEU A 61 -6.41 -3.95 27.97
C LEU A 61 -5.40 -3.22 27.07
N VAL A 62 -5.89 -2.47 26.08
CA VAL A 62 -5.07 -1.63 25.18
C VAL A 62 -5.30 -0.16 25.51
N ALA A 63 -4.23 0.64 25.55
CA ALA A 63 -4.26 2.05 25.94
C ALA A 63 -4.84 2.25 27.37
N PHE A 64 -4.32 1.45 28.30
CA PHE A 64 -4.50 1.64 29.74
C PHE A 64 -3.12 1.88 30.37
N SER A 65 -3.09 2.80 31.34
CA SER A 65 -1.89 3.14 32.11
C SER A 65 -1.38 1.98 32.97
N ALA A 66 -0.22 2.20 33.59
CA ALA A 66 0.35 1.29 34.59
C ALA A 66 -0.63 1.06 35.76
N THR A 67 -0.50 -0.08 36.43
CA THR A 67 -1.32 -0.41 37.60
C THR A 67 -1.09 0.63 38.70
N GLU A 68 -2.18 1.21 39.18
CA GLU A 68 -2.23 2.07 40.35
C GLU A 68 -3.07 1.38 41.43
N SER A 69 -2.92 1.84 42.67
CA SER A 69 -3.73 1.35 43.78
C SER A 69 -4.08 2.50 44.72
N ASN A 70 -5.21 2.36 45.38
CA ASN A 70 -5.56 3.13 46.56
C ASN A 70 -5.78 2.17 47.74
N GLU A 71 -6.24 2.69 48.88
CA GLU A 71 -6.48 1.89 50.09
C GLU A 71 -7.51 0.76 49.93
N ARG A 72 -8.32 0.78 48.86
CA ARG A 72 -9.46 -0.14 48.67
C ARG A 72 -9.32 -1.06 47.47
N GLU A 73 -8.78 -0.57 46.35
CA GLU A 73 -8.74 -1.29 45.08
C GLU A 73 -7.47 -0.97 44.29
N SER A 74 -7.05 -1.92 43.47
CA SER A 74 -6.03 -1.73 42.44
C SER A 74 -6.70 -1.63 41.07
N PHE A 75 -6.23 -0.71 40.22
CA PHE A 75 -6.91 -0.33 38.98
C PHE A 75 -5.93 0.18 37.92
N ARG A 76 -6.42 0.38 36.70
CA ARG A 76 -5.70 1.07 35.63
C ARG A 76 -6.56 2.18 35.05
N TRP A 77 -5.97 3.34 34.77
CA TRP A 77 -6.66 4.40 34.04
C TRP A 77 -6.70 4.11 32.55
N SER A 78 -7.87 4.28 31.95
CA SER A 78 -8.04 4.31 30.51
C SER A 78 -7.41 5.57 29.91
N GLU A 79 -6.78 5.46 28.74
CA GLU A 79 -6.25 6.60 27.97
C GLU A 79 -7.21 6.95 26.81
N ARG A 80 -6.75 7.78 25.86
CA ARG A 80 -7.49 8.04 24.63
C ARG A 80 -7.55 6.75 23.81
N ASP A 81 -8.74 6.39 23.33
CA ASP A 81 -9.00 5.17 22.54
C ASP A 81 -8.76 3.84 23.29
N ALA A 82 -8.91 3.86 24.62
CA ALA A 82 -8.82 2.68 25.46
C ALA A 82 -9.76 1.56 24.98
N THR A 83 -9.24 0.33 24.90
CA THR A 83 -9.92 -0.77 24.23
C THR A 83 -9.79 -2.07 25.01
N LEU A 84 -10.91 -2.79 25.19
CA LEU A 84 -10.96 -4.13 25.77
C LEU A 84 -10.99 -5.19 24.66
N ARG A 85 -9.99 -6.07 24.61
CA ARG A 85 -9.96 -7.18 23.66
C ARG A 85 -10.88 -8.31 24.12
N LEU A 86 -11.89 -8.61 23.32
CA LEU A 86 -12.90 -9.64 23.56
C LEU A 86 -12.60 -10.95 22.83
N PHE A 87 -11.54 -11.00 22.00
CA PHE A 87 -11.02 -12.22 21.37
C PHE A 87 -12.08 -13.10 20.68
N GLY A 88 -13.06 -12.46 20.02
CA GLY A 88 -14.08 -13.16 19.24
C GLY A 88 -15.31 -13.63 20.03
N LEU A 89 -15.46 -13.29 21.31
CA LEU A 89 -16.67 -13.53 22.11
C LEU A 89 -17.93 -12.85 21.52
N THR A 90 -17.75 -11.88 20.64
CA THR A 90 -18.78 -10.98 20.11
C THR A 90 -19.75 -11.63 19.14
N ARG A 91 -19.62 -12.92 18.81
CA ARG A 91 -20.56 -13.62 17.90
C ARG A 91 -21.96 -13.81 18.48
N ARG A 92 -22.14 -13.56 19.78
CA ARG A 92 -23.40 -13.70 20.53
C ARG A 92 -23.70 -12.40 21.28
N PRO A 93 -24.94 -12.18 21.71
CA PRO A 93 -25.22 -11.11 22.65
C PRO A 93 -24.39 -11.35 23.92
N LEU A 94 -23.66 -10.32 24.38
CA LEU A 94 -22.79 -10.41 25.55
C LEU A 94 -23.34 -9.51 26.66
N ILE A 95 -23.20 -9.95 27.89
CA ILE A 95 -23.27 -9.07 29.06
C ILE A 95 -21.83 -8.71 29.42
N VAL A 96 -21.56 -7.41 29.47
CA VAL A 96 -20.28 -6.83 29.87
C VAL A 96 -20.48 -6.07 31.17
N GLU A 97 -19.86 -6.57 32.24
CA GLU A 97 -19.80 -5.95 33.55
C GLU A 97 -18.44 -5.28 33.74
N LEU A 98 -18.42 -3.96 33.87
CA LEU A 98 -17.23 -3.16 34.12
C LEU A 98 -17.36 -2.47 35.48
N ARG A 99 -16.35 -2.59 36.33
CA ARG A 99 -16.24 -1.81 37.57
C ARG A 99 -15.38 -0.58 37.30
N LEU A 100 -16.03 0.58 37.21
CA LEU A 100 -15.42 1.83 36.77
C LEU A 100 -15.62 2.95 37.80
N ALA A 101 -14.67 3.86 37.86
CA ALA A 101 -14.77 5.16 38.52
C ALA A 101 -14.04 6.22 37.70
N SER A 102 -14.50 7.47 37.73
CA SER A 102 -13.81 8.58 37.06
C SER A 102 -13.89 9.84 37.94
N PRO A 103 -13.13 9.92 39.04
CA PRO A 103 -13.05 11.14 39.83
C PRO A 103 -12.42 12.26 39.00
N ARG A 104 -13.15 13.37 38.85
CA ARG A 104 -12.76 14.53 38.04
C ARG A 104 -12.52 15.75 38.96
N PRO A 105 -11.55 16.63 38.66
CA PRO A 105 -11.36 17.88 39.39
C PRO A 105 -12.54 18.83 39.16
N SER A 106 -12.75 19.76 40.09
CA SER A 106 -13.81 20.78 40.00
C SER A 106 -13.69 21.59 38.70
N GLY A 107 -14.76 21.63 37.91
CA GLY A 107 -14.81 22.35 36.63
C GLY A 107 -14.42 21.52 35.39
N ALA A 108 -13.97 20.27 35.56
CA ALA A 108 -13.76 19.38 34.42
C ALA A 108 -15.09 18.88 33.83
N ALA A 109 -15.13 18.66 32.51
CA ALA A 109 -16.29 18.08 31.85
C ALA A 109 -16.65 16.70 32.45
N PRO A 110 -17.95 16.35 32.50
CA PRO A 110 -18.39 15.06 33.01
C PRO A 110 -17.75 13.90 32.23
N ALA A 111 -17.57 12.76 32.89
CA ALA A 111 -16.97 11.55 32.32
C ALA A 111 -17.94 10.81 31.38
N GLU A 112 -18.46 11.54 30.40
CA GLU A 112 -19.31 11.01 29.34
C GLU A 112 -18.53 10.02 28.49
N THR A 113 -19.09 8.83 28.33
CA THR A 113 -18.49 7.68 27.67
C THR A 113 -19.47 7.10 26.67
N ARG A 114 -18.96 6.68 25.52
CA ARG A 114 -19.65 5.77 24.59
C ARG A 114 -18.85 4.49 24.46
N LEU A 115 -19.54 3.37 24.34
CA LEU A 115 -18.91 2.13 23.95
C LEU A 115 -19.03 1.98 22.44
N ALA A 116 -17.96 1.56 21.78
CA ALA A 116 -18.00 1.21 20.38
C ALA A 116 -17.57 -0.24 20.17
N LEU A 117 -18.30 -0.96 19.33
CA LEU A 117 -18.02 -2.33 18.94
C LEU A 117 -18.19 -2.47 17.42
N GLY A 118 -17.08 -2.27 16.70
CA GLY A 118 -17.14 -2.12 15.24
C GLY A 118 -17.90 -0.85 14.84
N SER A 119 -18.92 -0.98 14.00
CA SER A 119 -19.81 0.13 13.63
C SER A 119 -20.91 0.44 14.67
N TRP A 120 -21.11 -0.45 15.66
CA TRP A 120 -22.08 -0.20 16.72
C TRP A 120 -21.52 0.77 17.74
N THR A 121 -22.34 1.72 18.19
CA THR A 121 -22.02 2.60 19.32
C THR A 121 -23.17 2.61 20.31
N SER A 122 -22.86 2.65 21.61
CA SER A 122 -23.86 2.83 22.65
C SER A 122 -24.33 4.29 22.69
N ASN A 123 -25.51 4.50 23.30
CA ASN A 123 -25.86 5.83 23.79
C ASN A 123 -24.80 6.32 24.79
N PRO A 124 -24.54 7.63 24.86
CA PRO A 124 -23.63 8.17 25.84
C PRO A 124 -24.17 7.96 27.25
N PHE A 125 -23.28 7.63 28.19
CA PHE A 125 -23.58 7.57 29.61
C PHE A 125 -22.43 8.15 30.42
N THR A 126 -22.71 8.63 31.63
CA THR A 126 -21.69 9.25 32.49
C THR A 126 -21.16 8.24 33.50
N ILE A 127 -19.83 8.14 33.60
CA ILE A 127 -19.18 7.36 34.65
C ILE A 127 -19.12 8.18 35.94
N ALA A 128 -19.51 7.60 37.05
CA ALA A 128 -19.57 8.26 38.34
C ALA A 128 -18.16 8.48 38.92
N SER A 129 -18.04 9.44 39.84
CA SER A 129 -16.78 9.70 40.54
C SER A 129 -16.40 8.58 41.52
N ASP A 130 -17.39 7.87 42.05
CA ASP A 130 -17.24 6.70 42.92
C ASP A 130 -17.27 5.39 42.12
N TRP A 131 -16.77 4.31 42.72
CA TRP A 131 -16.76 2.99 42.10
C TRP A 131 -18.17 2.45 41.90
N ARG A 132 -18.55 2.26 40.63
CA ARG A 132 -19.83 1.68 40.23
C ARG A 132 -19.62 0.49 39.31
N ARG A 133 -20.60 -0.40 39.29
CA ARG A 133 -20.68 -1.49 38.32
C ARG A 133 -21.61 -1.10 37.20
N TYR A 134 -21.09 -1.16 35.98
CA TYR A 134 -21.80 -0.89 34.74
C TYR A 134 -22.01 -2.22 34.04
N MET A 135 -23.28 -2.64 33.94
CA MET A 135 -23.66 -3.87 33.24
C MET A 135 -24.33 -3.48 31.92
N LEU A 136 -23.77 -3.95 30.82
CA LEU A 136 -24.15 -3.54 29.47
C LEU A 136 -24.45 -4.78 28.64
N MET A 137 -25.55 -4.75 27.90
CA MET A 137 -25.86 -5.79 26.92
C MET A 137 -25.32 -5.34 25.55
N LEU A 138 -24.34 -6.07 25.03
CA LEU A 138 -23.79 -5.86 23.71
C LEU A 138 -24.53 -6.74 22.69
N PRO A 139 -24.87 -6.22 21.52
CA PRO A 139 -25.43 -7.04 20.45
C PRO A 139 -24.38 -8.03 19.91
N PRO A 140 -24.81 -9.16 19.33
CA PRO A 140 -23.91 -10.01 18.55
C PRO A 140 -23.33 -9.20 17.39
N ARG A 141 -22.01 -9.09 17.38
CA ARG A 141 -21.19 -8.46 16.35
C ARG A 141 -20.04 -9.41 16.00
N PRO A 142 -20.30 -10.50 15.25
CA PRO A 142 -19.23 -11.30 14.70
C PRO A 142 -18.45 -10.35 13.78
N GLY A 143 -17.26 -9.91 14.18
CA GLY A 143 -16.64 -8.80 13.46
C GLY A 143 -15.64 -8.01 14.27
N ALA A 144 -16.15 -7.52 15.40
CA ALA A 144 -15.44 -6.60 16.26
C ALA A 144 -14.70 -7.43 17.32
N PRO A 145 -13.36 -7.55 17.26
CA PRO A 145 -12.64 -8.27 18.29
C PRO A 145 -12.65 -7.51 19.62
N ASP A 146 -12.89 -6.20 19.58
CA ASP A 146 -12.45 -5.25 20.57
C ASP A 146 -13.57 -4.24 20.91
N LEU A 147 -13.84 -4.05 22.20
CA LEU A 147 -14.78 -3.08 22.73
C LEU A 147 -14.04 -1.79 23.10
N GLN A 148 -14.27 -0.72 22.36
CA GLN A 148 -13.63 0.57 22.59
C GLN A 148 -14.41 1.40 23.61
N LEU A 149 -13.66 2.03 24.53
CA LEU A 149 -14.15 2.94 25.56
C LEU A 149 -13.89 4.39 25.08
N ASN A 150 -14.84 4.96 24.35
CA ASN A 150 -14.75 6.33 23.85
C ASN A 150 -15.13 7.32 24.96
N ILE A 151 -14.15 7.64 25.81
CA ILE A 151 -14.30 8.54 26.94
C ILE A 151 -13.54 9.84 26.72
N ARG A 152 -14.14 10.96 27.16
CA ARG A 152 -13.43 12.24 27.26
C ARG A 152 -12.37 12.15 28.36
N THR A 153 -11.10 12.32 28.01
CA THR A 153 -9.99 12.32 28.96
C THR A 153 -9.82 13.69 29.64
N PHE A 154 -9.25 13.71 30.84
CA PHE A 154 -8.91 14.91 31.61
C PHE A 154 -7.44 14.86 32.07
N ARG A 155 -6.92 16.02 32.48
CA ARG A 155 -5.64 16.09 33.18
C ARG A 155 -5.86 16.11 34.69
N PRO A 156 -5.18 15.26 35.47
CA PRO A 156 -5.24 15.31 36.92
C PRO A 156 -4.79 16.68 37.45
N ALA A 157 -5.37 17.13 38.55
CA ALA A 157 -4.95 18.36 39.22
C ALA A 157 -3.63 18.22 40.01
N ARG A 158 -2.90 17.12 39.83
CA ARG A 158 -1.64 16.82 40.53
C ARG A 158 -0.46 17.49 39.79
N PRO A 159 0.31 18.38 40.44
CA PRO A 159 1.48 18.99 39.83
C PRO A 159 2.44 17.94 39.28
N GLY A 160 2.79 18.03 37.98
CA GLY A 160 3.71 17.11 37.30
C GLY A 160 3.07 15.93 36.56
N ASP A 161 1.79 15.60 36.80
CA ASP A 161 1.11 14.55 36.03
C ASP A 161 0.53 15.13 34.72
N THR A 162 1.22 14.88 33.61
CA THR A 162 0.82 15.38 32.28
C THR A 162 -0.09 14.44 31.51
N ARG A 163 -0.42 13.28 32.10
CA ARG A 163 -1.23 12.22 31.46
C ARG A 163 -2.66 12.70 31.20
N ARG A 164 -3.29 12.13 30.17
CA ARG A 164 -4.71 12.35 29.85
C ARG A 164 -5.49 11.10 30.25
N LEU A 165 -6.15 11.14 31.40
CA LEU A 165 -6.82 9.99 32.01
C LEU A 165 -8.32 10.00 31.70
N GLY A 166 -8.91 8.83 31.50
CA GLY A 166 -10.35 8.64 31.32
C GLY A 166 -11.01 8.09 32.57
N ALA A 167 -11.33 6.80 32.57
CA ALA A 167 -11.93 6.09 33.69
C ALA A 167 -10.94 5.09 34.27
N ALA A 168 -10.91 4.97 35.59
CA ALA A 168 -10.24 3.91 36.30
C ALA A 168 -11.08 2.63 36.18
N LEU A 169 -10.46 1.54 35.74
CA LEU A 169 -11.05 0.20 35.65
C LEU A 169 -10.38 -0.69 36.70
N SER A 170 -11.17 -1.33 37.57
CA SER A 170 -10.65 -2.32 38.54
C SER A 170 -11.02 -3.76 38.19
N GLN A 171 -12.20 -4.00 37.60
CA GLN A 171 -12.65 -5.33 37.23
C GLN A 171 -13.45 -5.33 35.94
N ALA A 172 -13.28 -6.37 35.13
CA ALA A 172 -14.11 -6.65 33.97
C ALA A 172 -14.58 -8.12 34.00
N ALA A 173 -15.85 -8.34 33.67
CA ALA A 173 -16.43 -9.65 33.42
C ALA A 173 -17.29 -9.61 32.16
N ILE A 174 -17.13 -10.59 31.28
CA ILE A 174 -17.84 -10.72 30.02
C ILE A 174 -18.38 -12.13 29.92
N PHE A 175 -19.67 -12.27 29.67
CA PHE A 175 -20.35 -13.56 29.54
C PHE A 175 -21.49 -13.51 28.51
N PRO A 176 -21.85 -14.63 27.86
CA PRO A 176 -22.97 -14.67 26.92
C PRO A 176 -24.30 -14.35 27.62
N ALA A 177 -25.16 -13.56 26.97
CA ALA A 177 -26.43 -13.13 27.54
C ALA A 177 -27.55 -14.20 27.42
N ASP A 178 -27.35 -15.21 26.57
CA ASP A 178 -28.34 -16.24 26.24
C ASP A 178 -28.39 -17.40 27.25
N GLY A 179 -27.51 -17.43 28.26
CA GLY A 179 -27.51 -18.44 29.32
C GLY A 179 -27.21 -19.88 28.87
N LEU A 180 -27.13 -20.13 27.56
CA LEU A 180 -26.79 -21.40 26.96
C LEU A 180 -25.27 -21.60 26.99
N PRO A 181 -24.76 -22.81 27.33
CA PRO A 181 -23.40 -23.16 26.97
C PRO A 181 -23.23 -23.03 25.45
N ALA A 182 -22.05 -22.60 25.00
CA ALA A 182 -21.80 -22.41 23.58
C ALA A 182 -22.10 -23.70 22.79
N PRO A 183 -22.69 -23.63 21.58
CA PRO A 183 -22.70 -24.76 20.65
C PRO A 183 -21.24 -25.12 20.40
N ALA A 184 -20.95 -26.42 20.32
CA ALA A 184 -19.62 -26.97 20.09
C ALA A 184 -18.83 -26.11 19.08
N GLY A 185 -17.80 -25.37 19.54
CA GLY A 185 -17.06 -24.50 18.62
C GLY A 185 -16.33 -23.27 19.17
N SER A 186 -15.51 -23.36 20.23
CA SER A 186 -14.50 -22.29 20.51
C SER A 186 -13.47 -22.16 19.37
N ILE A 187 -13.37 -23.13 18.47
CA ILE A 187 -12.66 -23.02 17.17
C ILE A 187 -13.22 -21.87 16.32
N ALA A 188 -14.52 -21.57 16.45
CA ALA A 188 -15.15 -20.51 15.68
C ALA A 188 -14.65 -19.13 16.13
N THR A 189 -14.46 -18.88 17.43
CA THR A 189 -13.98 -17.59 17.96
C THR A 189 -12.50 -17.31 17.62
N LEU A 190 -11.68 -18.35 17.49
CA LEU A 190 -10.28 -18.30 17.07
C LEU A 190 -10.06 -17.86 15.61
N GLY A 191 -11.04 -18.13 14.74
CA GLY A 191 -10.86 -18.14 13.29
C GLY A 191 -10.17 -19.41 12.80
N ALA A 192 -10.67 -20.02 11.72
CA ALA A 192 -10.25 -21.34 11.25
C ALA A 192 -8.74 -21.44 10.97
N VAL A 193 -8.12 -20.36 10.46
CA VAL A 193 -6.68 -20.31 10.15
C VAL A 193 -5.82 -20.39 11.43
N ARG A 194 -6.15 -19.60 12.45
CA ARG A 194 -5.41 -19.56 13.73
C ARG A 194 -5.53 -20.89 14.47
N ALA A 195 -6.74 -21.44 14.54
CA ALA A 195 -6.98 -22.75 15.14
C ALA A 195 -6.16 -23.84 14.43
N THR A 196 -6.16 -23.85 13.09
CA THR A 196 -5.40 -24.83 12.30
C THR A 196 -3.89 -24.74 12.57
N ILE A 197 -3.32 -23.52 12.63
CA ILE A 197 -1.89 -23.34 12.93
C ILE A 197 -1.57 -23.84 14.34
N LEU A 198 -2.35 -23.45 15.34
CA LEU A 198 -2.12 -23.88 16.73
C LEU A 198 -2.23 -25.40 16.90
N ILE A 199 -3.16 -26.04 16.18
CA ILE A 199 -3.32 -27.49 16.15
C ILE A 199 -2.14 -28.18 15.46
N LEU A 200 -1.64 -27.63 14.35
CA LEU A 200 -0.57 -28.25 13.56
C LEU A 200 0.84 -27.95 14.08
N LEU A 201 1.02 -26.87 14.85
CA LEU A 201 2.33 -26.44 15.38
C LEU A 201 3.03 -27.54 16.19
N PRO A 202 2.36 -28.28 17.11
CA PRO A 202 2.98 -29.40 17.81
C PRO A 202 3.45 -30.52 16.87
N ILE A 203 2.64 -30.85 15.86
CA ILE A 203 3.01 -31.86 14.86
C ILE A 203 4.25 -31.41 14.08
N ALA A 204 4.28 -30.14 13.67
CA ALA A 204 5.39 -29.58 12.91
C ALA A 204 6.70 -29.54 13.72
N ALA A 205 6.62 -29.08 14.97
CA ALA A 205 7.76 -29.04 15.89
C ALA A 205 8.30 -30.45 16.16
N PHE A 206 7.40 -31.40 16.41
CA PHE A 206 7.74 -32.81 16.58
C PHE A 206 8.38 -33.41 15.31
N ALA A 207 7.78 -33.18 14.14
CA ALA A 207 8.29 -33.69 12.86
C ALA A 207 9.68 -33.14 12.55
N ALA A 208 9.92 -31.84 12.79
CA ALA A 208 11.21 -31.20 12.58
C ALA A 208 12.29 -31.75 13.53
N THR A 209 11.95 -31.94 14.81
CA THR A 209 12.89 -32.37 15.86
C THR A 209 13.16 -33.88 15.83
N ALA A 210 12.25 -34.69 15.30
CA ALA A 210 12.44 -36.12 15.08
C ALA A 210 13.65 -36.45 14.15
N ARG A 211 14.20 -35.44 13.47
CA ARG A 211 15.40 -35.54 12.63
C ARG A 211 16.72 -35.24 13.34
N LEU A 212 16.68 -34.83 14.61
CA LEU A 212 17.88 -34.62 15.41
C LEU A 212 18.58 -35.97 15.65
N THR A 213 19.90 -35.99 15.45
CA THR A 213 20.72 -37.20 15.54
C THR A 213 20.76 -37.74 16.98
N HIS A 214 20.83 -36.86 17.97
CA HIS A 214 20.87 -37.23 19.39
C HIS A 214 19.50 -37.66 19.93
N SER A 215 19.45 -38.82 20.59
CA SER A 215 18.24 -39.40 21.19
C SER A 215 17.66 -38.56 22.34
N ALA A 216 18.52 -37.99 23.18
CA ALA A 216 18.10 -37.13 24.29
C ALA A 216 17.43 -35.83 23.80
N ALA A 217 18.01 -35.19 22.78
CA ALA A 217 17.45 -33.96 22.19
C ALA A 217 16.06 -34.18 21.59
N ARG A 218 15.78 -35.37 21.04
CA ARG A 218 14.45 -35.75 20.52
C ARG A 218 13.40 -35.84 21.63
N TRP A 219 13.72 -36.46 22.76
CA TRP A 219 12.78 -36.58 23.88
C TRP A 219 12.55 -35.26 24.60
N VAL A 220 13.59 -34.44 24.77
CA VAL A 220 13.46 -33.09 25.33
C VAL A 220 12.58 -32.22 24.43
N ALA A 221 12.78 -32.25 23.11
CA ALA A 221 11.94 -31.51 22.18
C ALA A 221 10.49 -32.01 22.15
N ALA A 222 10.27 -33.33 22.25
CA ALA A 222 8.94 -33.91 22.36
C ALA A 222 8.25 -33.49 23.66
N ALA A 223 8.97 -33.47 24.79
CA ALA A 223 8.46 -33.01 26.08
C ALA A 223 8.13 -31.52 26.08
N ILE A 224 8.97 -30.66 25.50
CA ILE A 224 8.68 -29.23 25.34
C ILE A 224 7.45 -29.01 24.46
N THR A 225 7.36 -29.75 23.36
CA THR A 225 6.19 -29.69 22.46
C THR A 225 4.92 -30.15 23.16
N ALA A 226 5.02 -31.21 23.98
CA ALA A 226 3.94 -31.71 24.81
C ALA A 226 3.48 -30.69 25.85
N LEU A 227 4.43 -30.02 26.51
CA LEU A 227 4.17 -29.02 27.52
C LEU A 227 3.52 -27.77 26.90
N MET A 228 4.00 -27.33 25.74
CA MET A 228 3.43 -26.23 24.97
C MET A 228 2.00 -26.54 24.49
N ALA A 229 1.78 -27.77 23.99
CA ALA A 229 0.46 -28.24 23.64
C ALA A 229 -0.44 -28.24 24.88
N ALA A 230 -0.03 -28.89 25.97
CA ALA A 230 -0.77 -28.96 27.23
C ALA A 230 -1.11 -27.58 27.82
N ALA A 231 -0.17 -26.62 27.75
CA ALA A 231 -0.41 -25.24 28.17
C ALA A 231 -1.45 -24.54 27.27
N ALA A 232 -1.35 -24.70 25.95
CA ALA A 232 -2.36 -24.19 25.03
C ALA A 232 -3.73 -24.88 25.23
N THR A 233 -3.74 -26.16 25.63
CA THR A 233 -4.95 -26.91 26.02
C THR A 233 -5.55 -26.39 27.33
N ALA A 234 -4.72 -26.03 28.32
CA ALA A 234 -5.18 -25.57 29.63
C ALA A 234 -5.72 -24.12 29.57
N TRP A 235 -5.16 -23.29 28.69
CA TRP A 235 -5.52 -21.89 28.55
C TRP A 235 -5.83 -21.49 27.10
N PRO A 236 -6.92 -22.01 26.51
CA PRO A 236 -7.23 -21.83 25.10
C PRO A 236 -7.42 -20.36 24.69
N VAL A 237 -8.01 -19.52 25.57
CA VAL A 237 -8.17 -18.08 25.34
C VAL A 237 -6.81 -17.36 25.38
N GLU A 238 -5.91 -17.78 26.26
CA GLU A 238 -4.57 -17.20 26.38
C GLU A 238 -3.65 -17.67 25.24
N ALA A 239 -3.86 -18.89 24.73
CA ALA A 239 -3.19 -19.40 23.54
C ALA A 239 -3.48 -18.54 22.30
N ILE A 240 -4.64 -17.87 22.24
CA ILE A 240 -4.98 -16.89 21.19
C ILE A 240 -4.03 -15.69 21.27
N ALA A 241 -3.76 -15.19 22.48
CA ALA A 241 -2.84 -14.09 22.70
C ALA A 241 -1.38 -14.45 22.37
N LEU A 242 -1.03 -15.74 22.40
CA LEU A 242 0.29 -16.25 21.98
C LEU A 242 0.49 -16.26 20.45
N LEU A 243 -0.58 -16.18 19.65
CA LEU A 243 -0.50 -16.10 18.18
C LEU A 243 -1.22 -14.85 17.62
N PRO A 244 -0.69 -13.64 17.87
CA PRO A 244 -1.19 -12.41 17.27
C PRO A 244 -1.25 -12.52 15.73
N ASP A 245 -2.05 -11.68 15.07
CA ASP A 245 -2.15 -11.67 13.59
C ASP A 245 -0.79 -11.53 12.91
N LEU A 246 0.12 -10.79 13.54
CA LEU A 246 1.52 -10.65 13.12
C LEU A 246 2.28 -11.98 13.02
N TRP A 247 1.94 -12.95 13.88
CA TRP A 247 2.60 -14.25 13.95
C TRP A 247 1.90 -15.32 13.14
N LEU A 248 0.70 -15.07 12.59
CA LEU A 248 -0.03 -16.05 11.77
C LEU A 248 0.80 -16.51 10.55
N ILE A 249 1.34 -15.57 9.76
CA ILE A 249 2.12 -15.92 8.58
C ILE A 249 3.46 -16.58 9.00
N PRO A 250 4.29 -16.01 9.90
CA PRO A 250 5.55 -16.65 10.31
C PRO A 250 5.35 -18.03 10.94
N ALA A 251 4.36 -18.20 11.83
CA ALA A 251 4.09 -19.46 12.51
C ALA A 251 3.47 -20.49 11.56
N GLY A 252 2.55 -20.09 10.68
CA GLY A 252 2.00 -20.96 9.64
C GLY A 252 3.08 -21.44 8.68
N VAL A 253 3.97 -20.53 8.25
CA VAL A 253 5.14 -20.86 7.42
C VAL A 253 6.08 -21.82 8.14
N ALA A 254 6.45 -21.53 9.39
CA ALA A 254 7.32 -22.39 10.19
C ALA A 254 6.70 -23.78 10.41
N THR A 255 5.39 -23.83 10.67
CA THR A 255 4.62 -25.07 10.85
C THR A 255 4.63 -25.90 9.57
N ALA A 256 4.29 -25.29 8.43
CA ALA A 256 4.27 -25.99 7.14
C ALA A 256 5.68 -26.44 6.70
N ILE A 257 6.73 -25.64 6.95
CA ILE A 257 8.11 -26.06 6.71
C ILE A 257 8.52 -27.19 7.65
N GLY A 258 8.16 -27.10 8.93
CA GLY A 258 8.42 -28.15 9.92
C GLY A 258 7.80 -29.48 9.52
N LEU A 259 6.56 -29.46 9.04
CA LEU A 259 5.88 -30.62 8.45
C LEU A 259 6.57 -31.08 7.17
N TYR A 260 6.85 -30.17 6.22
CA TYR A 260 7.50 -30.49 4.95
C TYR A 260 8.86 -31.15 5.17
N VAL A 261 9.70 -30.54 6.01
CA VAL A 261 11.01 -31.07 6.38
C VAL A 261 10.80 -32.36 7.13
N GLY A 262 10.14 -32.34 8.28
CA GLY A 262 10.02 -33.49 9.18
C GLY A 262 9.43 -34.74 8.56
N ALA A 263 8.30 -34.60 7.85
CA ALA A 263 7.53 -35.71 7.31
C ALA A 263 7.90 -36.10 5.87
N ARG A 264 8.86 -35.43 5.22
CA ARG A 264 9.30 -35.71 3.84
C ARG A 264 9.42 -37.21 3.47
N PRO A 265 10.14 -38.07 4.21
CA PRO A 265 10.32 -39.48 3.83
C PRO A 265 9.02 -40.29 3.89
N ARG A 266 8.03 -39.87 4.68
CA ARG A 266 6.71 -40.52 4.75
C ARG A 266 5.73 -40.00 3.71
N PHE A 267 5.88 -38.74 3.31
CA PHE A 267 5.12 -38.17 2.20
C PHE A 267 5.71 -38.55 0.84
N MET A 268 6.98 -38.92 0.73
CA MET A 268 7.60 -39.30 -0.56
C MET A 268 6.83 -40.40 -1.32
N PRO A 269 6.34 -41.49 -0.70
CA PRO A 269 5.50 -42.47 -1.39
C PRO A 269 4.18 -41.89 -1.92
N ILE A 270 3.55 -40.99 -1.15
CA ILE A 270 2.28 -40.33 -1.50
C ILE A 270 2.50 -39.26 -2.57
N LEU A 271 3.63 -38.55 -2.50
CA LEU A 271 4.02 -37.49 -3.43
C LEU A 271 4.74 -38.04 -4.68
N ALA A 272 5.14 -39.31 -4.70
CA ALA A 272 5.78 -39.94 -5.86
C ALA A 272 4.91 -39.89 -7.13
N PRO A 273 3.62 -40.27 -7.11
CA PRO A 273 2.75 -40.12 -8.27
C PRO A 273 2.58 -38.65 -8.68
N LEU A 274 2.43 -37.73 -7.72
CA LEU A 274 2.36 -36.30 -7.99
C LEU A 274 3.66 -35.77 -8.62
N SER A 275 4.81 -36.25 -8.16
CA SER A 275 6.13 -35.87 -8.68
C SER A 275 6.34 -36.38 -10.10
N CYS A 276 5.79 -37.56 -10.42
CA CYS A 276 5.77 -38.12 -11.77
C CYS A 276 4.85 -37.30 -12.69
N LEU A 277 3.64 -36.96 -12.23
CA LEU A 277 2.72 -36.09 -12.96
C LEU A 277 3.32 -34.70 -13.23
N LEU A 278 4.07 -34.15 -12.26
CA LEU A 278 4.75 -32.86 -12.34
C LEU A 278 6.20 -32.98 -12.88
N ALA A 279 6.54 -34.06 -13.58
CA ALA A 279 7.90 -34.27 -14.09
C ALA A 279 8.27 -33.26 -15.19
N SER A 280 7.32 -32.89 -16.05
CA SER A 280 7.56 -31.95 -17.16
C SER A 280 7.31 -30.50 -16.78
N ASP A 281 8.03 -29.57 -17.43
CA ASP A 281 7.79 -28.13 -17.29
C ASP A 281 6.36 -27.74 -17.70
N GLY A 282 5.78 -28.45 -18.68
CA GLY A 282 4.40 -28.24 -19.13
C GLY A 282 3.39 -28.61 -18.05
N ALA A 283 3.55 -29.77 -17.42
CA ALA A 283 2.66 -30.20 -16.35
C ALA A 283 2.76 -29.29 -15.12
N ARG A 284 3.97 -28.83 -14.76
CA ARG A 284 4.14 -27.84 -13.68
C ARG A 284 3.45 -26.53 -14.00
N LEU A 285 3.55 -26.02 -15.23
CA LEU A 285 2.84 -24.81 -15.62
C LEU A 285 1.32 -25.04 -15.60
N GLY A 286 0.83 -26.20 -16.06
CA GLY A 286 -0.58 -26.56 -15.97
C GLY A 286 -1.11 -26.55 -14.53
N ALA A 287 -0.35 -27.10 -13.59
CA ALA A 287 -0.69 -27.03 -12.16
C ALA A 287 -0.71 -25.59 -11.63
N VAL A 288 0.23 -24.73 -12.06
CA VAL A 288 0.24 -23.30 -11.70
C VAL A 288 -1.00 -22.59 -12.26
N LEU A 289 -1.40 -22.89 -13.49
CA LEU A 289 -2.62 -22.33 -14.08
C LEU A 289 -3.88 -22.82 -13.37
N ALA A 290 -3.92 -24.07 -12.90
CA ALA A 290 -5.01 -24.58 -12.09
C ALA A 290 -5.08 -23.87 -10.71
N ILE A 291 -3.93 -23.62 -10.07
CA ILE A 291 -3.87 -22.82 -8.83
C ILE A 291 -4.34 -21.39 -9.09
N ALA A 292 -3.89 -20.75 -10.17
CA ALA A 292 -4.36 -19.43 -10.56
C ALA A 292 -5.87 -19.41 -10.85
N CYS A 293 -6.40 -20.43 -11.51
CA CYS A 293 -7.83 -20.59 -11.77
C CYS A 293 -8.62 -20.64 -10.47
N MET A 294 -8.23 -21.50 -9.52
CA MET A 294 -8.86 -21.60 -8.22
C MET A 294 -8.77 -20.28 -7.44
N GLN A 295 -7.58 -19.67 -7.40
CA GLN A 295 -7.32 -18.39 -6.74
C GLN A 295 -8.19 -17.26 -7.30
N GLY A 296 -8.27 -17.14 -8.62
CA GLY A 296 -9.07 -16.11 -9.29
C GLY A 296 -10.57 -16.36 -9.10
N MET A 297 -11.02 -17.62 -9.15
CA MET A 297 -12.42 -17.96 -8.86
C MET A 297 -12.82 -17.59 -7.43
N ILE A 298 -11.93 -17.83 -6.46
CA ILE A 298 -12.17 -17.41 -5.07
C ILE A 298 -12.36 -15.90 -5.01
N PHE A 299 -11.47 -15.08 -5.58
CA PHE A 299 -11.63 -13.61 -5.54
C PHE A 299 -12.86 -13.11 -6.31
N LEU A 300 -13.13 -13.68 -7.48
CA LEU A 300 -14.28 -13.33 -8.32
C LEU A 300 -15.61 -13.49 -7.58
N LEU A 301 -15.73 -14.55 -6.77
CA LEU A 301 -16.94 -14.88 -6.00
C LEU A 301 -16.95 -14.25 -4.60
N LEU A 302 -15.78 -14.14 -3.97
CA LEU A 302 -15.66 -13.68 -2.60
C LEU A 302 -15.87 -12.17 -2.49
N VAL A 303 -15.42 -11.37 -3.45
CA VAL A 303 -15.66 -9.92 -3.41
C VAL A 303 -17.09 -9.62 -3.89
N PRO A 304 -17.95 -8.99 -3.08
CA PRO A 304 -19.34 -8.75 -3.47
C PRO A 304 -19.46 -7.88 -4.73
N PRO A 305 -20.64 -7.89 -5.39
CA PRO A 305 -20.93 -6.98 -6.50
C PRO A 305 -20.61 -5.52 -6.14
N TRP A 306 -19.94 -4.81 -7.04
CA TRP A 306 -19.64 -3.37 -6.96
C TRP A 306 -18.56 -2.98 -5.95
N GLN A 307 -17.89 -3.94 -5.32
CA GLN A 307 -16.87 -3.69 -4.27
C GLN A 307 -15.43 -3.83 -4.75
N HIS A 308 -15.24 -4.05 -6.06
CA HIS A 308 -13.93 -3.93 -6.68
C HIS A 308 -13.63 -2.49 -7.16
N TYR A 309 -12.38 -2.28 -7.57
CA TYR A 309 -11.87 -0.99 -8.00
C TYR A 309 -12.59 -0.36 -9.18
N ASP A 310 -13.27 0.76 -8.91
CA ASP A 310 -13.97 1.60 -9.89
C ASP A 310 -14.95 0.77 -10.75
N GLU A 311 -15.42 -0.37 -10.21
CA GLU A 311 -16.10 -1.42 -10.97
C GLU A 311 -17.42 -0.95 -11.59
N PRO A 312 -18.30 -0.20 -10.89
CA PRO A 312 -19.53 0.34 -11.48
C PRO A 312 -19.26 1.18 -12.73
N ALA A 313 -18.29 2.09 -12.69
CA ALA A 313 -17.97 2.98 -13.79
C ALA A 313 -17.42 2.22 -15.02
N HIS A 314 -16.53 1.25 -14.80
CA HIS A 314 -16.01 0.43 -15.89
C HIS A 314 -17.07 -0.52 -16.47
N PHE A 315 -17.94 -1.06 -15.62
CA PHE A 315 -19.07 -1.89 -16.06
C PHE A 315 -20.06 -1.06 -16.89
N GLU A 316 -20.43 0.14 -16.44
CA GLU A 316 -21.32 1.06 -17.18
C GLU A 316 -20.80 1.32 -18.59
N TYR A 317 -19.51 1.63 -18.73
CA TYR A 317 -18.94 1.90 -20.06
C TYR A 317 -19.01 0.65 -20.97
N ALA A 318 -18.70 -0.54 -20.45
CA ALA A 318 -18.86 -1.77 -21.23
C ALA A 318 -20.33 -2.07 -21.59
N TRP A 319 -21.25 -1.77 -20.68
CA TRP A 319 -22.69 -1.93 -20.85
C TRP A 319 -23.24 -0.97 -21.91
N LEU A 320 -22.85 0.31 -21.87
CA LEU A 320 -23.21 1.31 -22.89
C LEU A 320 -22.69 0.88 -24.27
N LEU A 321 -21.46 0.37 -24.37
CA LEU A 321 -20.94 -0.16 -25.65
C LEU A 321 -21.66 -1.42 -26.15
N ALA A 322 -22.36 -2.14 -25.27
CA ALA A 322 -23.16 -3.31 -25.63
C ALA A 322 -24.58 -2.95 -26.06
N PHE A 323 -25.22 -1.98 -25.39
CA PHE A 323 -26.66 -1.77 -25.49
C PHE A 323 -27.09 -0.36 -25.91
N HIS A 324 -26.23 0.64 -25.76
CA HIS A 324 -26.53 2.00 -26.20
C HIS A 324 -26.49 2.06 -27.74
N PRO A 325 -27.49 2.70 -28.40
CA PRO A 325 -27.60 2.69 -29.86
C PRO A 325 -26.49 3.44 -30.57
N SER A 326 -25.87 4.41 -29.90
CA SER A 326 -24.76 5.21 -30.41
C SER A 326 -23.52 5.07 -29.55
N TRP A 327 -22.37 5.47 -30.10
CA TRP A 327 -21.11 5.48 -29.36
C TRP A 327 -21.22 6.42 -28.14
N PRO A 328 -20.93 5.93 -26.92
CA PRO A 328 -21.12 6.74 -25.72
C PRO A 328 -20.05 7.82 -25.64
N ASN A 329 -20.45 9.01 -25.17
CA ASN A 329 -19.57 10.14 -24.90
C ASN A 329 -19.46 10.35 -23.38
N PRO A 330 -18.53 11.18 -22.85
CA PRO A 330 -18.35 11.37 -21.41
C PRO A 330 -19.58 11.88 -20.64
N THR A 331 -20.63 12.34 -21.32
CA THR A 331 -21.91 12.77 -20.71
C THR A 331 -23.00 11.71 -20.81
N THR A 332 -22.75 10.60 -21.51
CA THR A 332 -23.69 9.47 -21.63
C THR A 332 -23.65 8.63 -20.36
N ILE A 333 -24.73 8.64 -19.59
CA ILE A 333 -24.88 7.82 -18.37
C ILE A 333 -26.15 6.99 -18.46
N ASP A 334 -26.12 5.79 -17.86
CA ASP A 334 -27.33 5.01 -17.63
C ASP A 334 -27.85 5.33 -16.21
N PRO A 335 -29.08 5.84 -16.03
CA PRO A 335 -29.57 6.22 -14.72
C PRO A 335 -29.57 5.09 -13.68
N ALA A 336 -29.82 3.84 -14.09
CA ALA A 336 -29.87 2.70 -13.17
C ALA A 336 -28.46 2.30 -12.70
N ILE A 337 -27.47 2.37 -13.60
CA ILE A 337 -26.07 2.08 -13.27
C ILE A 337 -25.39 3.27 -12.58
N ALA A 338 -25.80 4.51 -12.88
CA ALA A 338 -25.30 5.70 -12.20
C ALA A 338 -25.58 5.69 -10.69
N VAL A 339 -26.76 5.20 -10.27
CA VAL A 339 -27.15 5.08 -8.85
C VAL A 339 -26.23 4.14 -8.06
N ILE A 340 -25.62 3.14 -8.70
CA ILE A 340 -24.65 2.23 -8.07
C ILE A 340 -23.20 2.72 -8.20
N GLY A 341 -22.97 3.92 -8.75
CA GLY A 341 -21.66 4.57 -8.88
C GLY A 341 -21.07 4.59 -10.30
N GLY A 342 -21.86 4.31 -11.34
CA GLY A 342 -21.45 4.36 -12.75
C GLY A 342 -20.94 5.73 -13.20
N GLU A 343 -21.78 6.76 -13.03
CA GLU A 343 -21.51 8.21 -13.22
C GLU A 343 -20.67 8.61 -14.47
N GLY A 344 -20.54 7.76 -15.48
CA GLY A 344 -19.75 8.02 -16.69
C GLY A 344 -18.25 8.25 -16.48
N ARG A 345 -17.71 8.04 -15.27
CA ARG A 345 -16.32 8.40 -14.93
C ARG A 345 -15.29 7.67 -15.81
N ALA A 346 -15.60 6.45 -16.23
CA ALA A 346 -14.72 5.63 -17.05
C ALA A 346 -14.73 5.98 -18.55
N LEU A 347 -15.69 6.78 -19.04
CA LEU A 347 -15.87 7.12 -20.47
C LEU A 347 -14.72 7.96 -21.05
N SER A 348 -13.91 8.57 -20.17
CA SER A 348 -12.69 9.28 -20.57
C SER A 348 -11.51 8.35 -20.88
N HIS A 349 -11.64 7.04 -20.61
CA HIS A 349 -10.60 6.05 -20.88
C HIS A 349 -10.66 5.50 -22.30
N PRO A 350 -9.53 4.98 -22.83
CA PRO A 350 -9.53 4.23 -24.07
C PRO A 350 -10.52 3.03 -24.04
N PRO A 351 -11.25 2.76 -25.14
CA PRO A 351 -12.36 1.82 -25.15
C PRO A 351 -11.95 0.34 -25.27
N ALA A 352 -10.68 0.01 -25.54
CA ALA A 352 -10.30 -1.33 -26.01
C ALA A 352 -10.66 -2.46 -25.03
N TYR A 353 -10.43 -2.23 -23.73
CA TYR A 353 -10.82 -3.18 -22.68
C TYR A 353 -12.35 -3.33 -22.60
N HIS A 354 -13.07 -2.21 -22.60
CA HIS A 354 -14.52 -2.18 -22.48
C HIS A 354 -15.22 -2.80 -23.69
N LEU A 355 -14.64 -2.64 -24.89
CA LEU A 355 -15.10 -3.33 -26.10
C LEU A 355 -15.01 -4.85 -25.92
N LEU A 356 -13.89 -5.36 -25.39
CA LEU A 356 -13.72 -6.79 -25.13
C LEU A 356 -14.78 -7.30 -24.12
N VAL A 357 -15.04 -6.55 -23.05
CA VAL A 357 -16.06 -6.89 -22.05
C VAL A 357 -17.48 -6.77 -22.62
N SER A 358 -17.74 -5.84 -23.53
CA SER A 358 -19.06 -5.65 -24.13
C SER A 358 -19.49 -6.80 -25.04
N LEU A 359 -18.55 -7.59 -25.59
CA LEU A 359 -18.85 -8.71 -26.49
C LEU A 359 -19.78 -9.76 -25.86
N PRO A 360 -19.46 -10.37 -24.70
CA PRO A 360 -20.40 -11.29 -24.05
C PRO A 360 -21.67 -10.59 -23.57
N LEU A 361 -21.59 -9.32 -23.15
CA LEU A 361 -22.77 -8.57 -22.68
C LEU A 361 -23.84 -8.38 -23.77
N ARG A 362 -23.45 -8.25 -25.04
CA ARG A 362 -24.41 -8.12 -26.15
C ARG A 362 -25.40 -9.29 -26.23
N ALA A 363 -25.01 -10.48 -25.75
CA ALA A 363 -25.85 -11.67 -25.73
C ALA A 363 -26.73 -11.79 -24.47
N THR A 364 -26.67 -10.83 -23.53
CA THR A 364 -27.22 -10.99 -22.17
C THR A 364 -28.29 -9.96 -21.81
N ARG A 365 -28.93 -9.32 -22.78
CA ARG A 365 -29.89 -8.22 -22.56
C ARG A 365 -31.04 -8.57 -21.60
N GLY A 366 -31.43 -9.85 -21.53
CA GLY A 366 -32.51 -10.34 -20.66
C GLY A 366 -32.06 -10.82 -19.27
N LEU A 367 -30.75 -10.81 -18.96
CA LEU A 367 -30.24 -11.19 -17.65
C LEU A 367 -30.26 -10.01 -16.68
N ASP A 368 -30.35 -10.29 -15.38
CA ASP A 368 -30.20 -9.25 -14.36
C ASP A 368 -28.79 -8.65 -14.35
N ILE A 369 -28.67 -7.44 -13.82
CA ILE A 369 -27.44 -6.65 -13.86
C ILE A 369 -26.28 -7.31 -13.10
N VAL A 370 -26.57 -8.09 -12.06
CA VAL A 370 -25.54 -8.77 -11.25
C VAL A 370 -25.01 -9.98 -12.02
N THR A 371 -25.87 -10.74 -12.69
CA THR A 371 -25.45 -11.82 -13.59
C THR A 371 -24.61 -11.28 -14.75
N GLN A 372 -25.02 -10.15 -15.34
CA GLN A 372 -24.21 -9.46 -16.35
C GLN A 372 -22.83 -9.04 -15.81
N LEU A 373 -22.76 -8.54 -14.57
CA LEU A 373 -21.50 -8.21 -13.91
C LEU A 373 -20.60 -9.44 -13.77
N TYR A 374 -21.11 -10.59 -13.33
CA TYR A 374 -20.30 -11.81 -13.21
C TYR A 374 -19.79 -12.32 -14.56
N LEU A 375 -20.56 -12.17 -15.64
CA LEU A 375 -20.09 -12.47 -17.00
C LEU A 375 -18.96 -11.50 -17.41
N ALA A 376 -19.09 -10.21 -17.09
CA ALA A 376 -18.04 -9.23 -17.31
C ALA A 376 -16.77 -9.54 -16.49
N ARG A 377 -16.89 -9.90 -15.21
CA ARG A 377 -15.77 -10.41 -14.38
C ARG A 377 -15.14 -11.67 -14.97
N GLY A 378 -15.93 -12.53 -15.61
CA GLY A 378 -15.46 -13.71 -16.33
C GLY A 378 -14.45 -13.39 -17.44
N VAL A 379 -14.62 -12.28 -18.15
CA VAL A 379 -13.65 -11.79 -19.16
C VAL A 379 -12.34 -11.42 -18.48
N SER A 380 -12.39 -10.66 -17.38
CA SER A 380 -11.20 -10.29 -16.61
C SER A 380 -10.48 -11.51 -16.05
N PHE A 381 -11.23 -12.47 -15.51
CA PHE A 381 -10.71 -13.74 -15.03
C PHE A 381 -10.00 -14.54 -16.14
N ALA A 382 -10.54 -14.57 -17.36
CA ALA A 382 -9.84 -15.21 -18.48
C ALA A 382 -8.50 -14.50 -18.80
N LEU A 383 -8.48 -13.16 -18.77
CA LEU A 383 -7.26 -12.37 -18.94
C LEU A 383 -6.25 -12.57 -17.80
N PHE A 384 -6.71 -12.81 -16.57
CA PHE A 384 -5.86 -13.19 -15.44
C PHE A 384 -5.09 -14.48 -15.74
N ILE A 385 -5.80 -15.55 -16.12
CA ILE A 385 -5.18 -16.85 -16.44
C ILE A 385 -4.23 -16.71 -17.63
N ALA A 386 -4.62 -15.97 -18.67
CA ALA A 386 -3.75 -15.68 -19.81
C ALA A 386 -2.48 -14.92 -19.39
N THR A 387 -2.58 -13.96 -18.46
CA THR A 387 -1.44 -13.22 -17.91
C THR A 387 -0.47 -14.14 -17.16
N ILE A 388 -0.97 -15.08 -16.36
CA ILE A 388 -0.13 -16.08 -15.67
C ILE A 388 0.54 -17.02 -16.68
N ALA A 389 -0.17 -17.42 -17.75
CA ALA A 389 0.41 -18.21 -18.83
C ALA A 389 1.54 -17.47 -19.56
N VAL A 390 1.34 -16.18 -19.86
CA VAL A 390 2.38 -15.30 -20.47
C VAL A 390 3.58 -15.14 -19.53
N THR A 391 3.34 -14.98 -18.22
CA THR A 391 4.39 -14.95 -17.19
C THR A 391 5.20 -16.25 -17.21
N GLY A 392 4.54 -17.41 -17.33
CA GLY A 392 5.20 -18.70 -17.50
C GLY A 392 5.98 -18.80 -18.81
N ALA A 393 5.47 -18.24 -19.91
CA ALA A 393 6.16 -18.19 -21.20
C ALA A 393 7.42 -17.31 -21.14
N ILE A 394 7.37 -16.18 -20.44
CA ILE A 394 8.55 -15.34 -20.16
C ILE A 394 9.58 -16.14 -19.37
N ALA A 395 9.18 -16.77 -18.26
CA ALA A 395 10.05 -17.57 -17.42
C ALA A 395 10.71 -18.72 -18.19
N ARG A 396 9.97 -19.41 -19.07
CA ARG A 396 10.50 -20.44 -19.98
C ARG A 396 11.48 -19.89 -21.01
N THR A 397 11.29 -18.66 -21.47
CA THR A 397 12.17 -18.04 -22.47
C THR A 397 13.51 -17.62 -21.86
N ILE A 398 13.50 -17.05 -20.65
CA ILE A 398 14.72 -16.55 -19.98
C ILE A 398 15.54 -17.65 -19.27
N THR A 399 15.00 -18.87 -19.12
CA THR A 399 15.67 -19.98 -18.40
C THR A 399 15.78 -21.26 -19.21
N SER A 400 16.71 -22.15 -18.85
CA SER A 400 16.86 -23.49 -19.45
C SER A 400 15.76 -24.48 -18.99
N PRO A 401 15.49 -25.56 -19.74
CA PRO A 401 14.58 -26.63 -19.32
C PRO A 401 14.93 -27.19 -17.94
N GLY A 402 13.91 -27.47 -17.13
CA GLY A 402 14.06 -27.95 -15.76
C GLY A 402 14.43 -26.86 -14.73
N HIS A 403 14.71 -25.62 -15.17
CA HIS A 403 15.01 -24.54 -14.24
C HIS A 403 13.80 -24.19 -13.37
N PRO A 404 13.95 -24.09 -12.03
CA PRO A 404 12.81 -23.94 -11.14
C PRO A 404 12.00 -22.65 -11.33
N LEU A 405 12.59 -21.59 -11.86
CA LEU A 405 11.88 -20.33 -12.12
C LEU A 405 10.73 -20.50 -13.14
N ARG A 406 10.76 -21.53 -14.00
CA ARG A 406 9.72 -21.77 -15.02
C ARG A 406 8.33 -21.95 -14.43
N TRP A 407 8.23 -22.49 -13.22
CA TRP A 407 6.96 -22.62 -12.50
C TRP A 407 6.86 -21.66 -11.31
N ARG A 408 7.98 -21.30 -10.67
CA ARG A 408 7.95 -20.41 -9.49
C ARG A 408 7.54 -18.98 -9.84
N VAL A 409 8.03 -18.42 -10.94
CA VAL A 409 7.69 -17.04 -11.33
C VAL A 409 6.19 -16.88 -11.59
N PRO A 410 5.54 -17.69 -12.45
CA PRO A 410 4.09 -17.58 -12.63
C PRO A 410 3.30 -17.94 -11.36
N LEU A 411 3.79 -18.87 -10.52
CA LEU A 411 3.14 -19.19 -9.25
C LEU A 411 3.17 -18.01 -8.28
N VAL A 412 4.33 -17.37 -8.11
CA VAL A 412 4.46 -16.19 -7.25
C VAL A 412 3.55 -15.07 -7.74
N ALA A 413 3.50 -14.82 -9.05
CA ALA A 413 2.57 -13.82 -9.61
C ALA A 413 1.11 -14.16 -9.30
N ALA A 414 0.69 -15.42 -9.49
CA ALA A 414 -0.67 -15.87 -9.20
C ALA A 414 -1.04 -15.75 -7.71
N LEU A 415 -0.06 -15.91 -6.81
CA LEU A 415 -0.27 -15.88 -5.37
C LEU A 415 -0.11 -14.48 -4.75
N VAL A 416 0.05 -13.41 -5.53
CA VAL A 416 -0.06 -12.04 -4.99
C VAL A 416 -1.55 -11.71 -4.83
N PRO A 417 -2.10 -11.62 -3.60
CA PRO A 417 -3.55 -11.53 -3.43
C PRO A 417 -4.17 -10.24 -4.04
N PRO A 418 -3.62 -9.03 -3.81
CA PRO A 418 -4.18 -7.81 -4.41
C PRO A 418 -4.10 -7.79 -5.94
N PHE A 419 -3.15 -8.54 -6.52
CA PHE A 419 -3.07 -8.72 -7.97
C PHE A 419 -4.19 -9.60 -8.49
N ALA A 420 -4.48 -10.74 -7.83
CA ALA A 420 -5.58 -11.61 -8.22
C ALA A 420 -6.96 -10.93 -7.99
N ASP A 421 -7.10 -10.16 -6.91
CA ASP A 421 -8.28 -9.32 -6.62
C ASP A 421 -8.58 -8.37 -7.80
N ILE A 422 -7.62 -7.51 -8.19
CA ILE A 422 -7.87 -6.58 -9.29
C ILE A 422 -8.05 -7.28 -10.65
N MET A 423 -7.29 -8.37 -10.91
CA MET A 423 -7.37 -9.11 -12.17
C MET A 423 -8.69 -9.89 -12.35
N THR A 424 -9.54 -9.95 -11.32
CA THR A 424 -10.87 -10.56 -11.37
C THR A 424 -12.01 -9.54 -11.36
N SER A 425 -11.68 -8.25 -11.28
CA SER A 425 -12.64 -7.13 -11.34
C SER A 425 -12.95 -6.66 -12.76
N VAL A 426 -14.08 -5.97 -12.96
CA VAL A 426 -14.30 -5.22 -14.20
C VAL A 426 -13.53 -3.90 -14.13
N ASN A 427 -12.28 -3.88 -14.62
CA ASN A 427 -11.43 -2.68 -14.66
C ASN A 427 -10.45 -2.70 -15.85
N ASN A 428 -10.20 -1.55 -16.49
CA ASN A 428 -9.25 -1.47 -17.60
C ASN A 428 -7.77 -1.72 -17.20
N ASP A 429 -7.45 -1.73 -15.90
CA ASP A 429 -6.17 -2.22 -15.38
C ASP A 429 -5.93 -3.68 -15.79
N VAL A 430 -6.98 -4.51 -15.86
CA VAL A 430 -6.86 -5.93 -16.25
C VAL A 430 -6.35 -6.06 -17.69
N GLY A 431 -6.98 -5.31 -18.61
CA GLY A 431 -6.53 -5.25 -20.00
C GLY A 431 -5.11 -4.68 -20.13
N ALA A 432 -4.78 -3.65 -19.34
CA ALA A 432 -3.47 -3.03 -19.33
C ALA A 432 -2.37 -4.01 -18.89
N VAL A 433 -2.59 -4.75 -17.79
CA VAL A 433 -1.66 -5.76 -17.28
C VAL A 433 -1.43 -6.87 -18.31
N PHE A 434 -2.50 -7.39 -18.90
CA PHE A 434 -2.39 -8.46 -19.89
C PHE A 434 -1.61 -8.00 -21.13
N ALA A 435 -1.99 -6.88 -21.73
CA ALA A 435 -1.35 -6.35 -22.92
C ALA A 435 0.12 -5.96 -22.67
N PHE A 436 0.43 -5.38 -21.51
CA PHE A 436 1.81 -5.07 -21.13
C PHE A 436 2.63 -6.34 -20.88
N SER A 437 2.02 -7.41 -20.34
CA SER A 437 2.69 -8.72 -20.20
C SER A 437 3.02 -9.33 -21.56
N LEU A 438 2.15 -9.18 -22.56
CA LEU A 438 2.46 -9.55 -23.95
C LEU A 438 3.63 -8.73 -24.51
N PHE A 439 3.66 -7.43 -24.22
CA PHE A 439 4.79 -6.57 -24.60
C PHE A 439 6.10 -7.07 -23.97
N LEU A 440 6.12 -7.33 -22.66
CA LEU A 440 7.29 -7.89 -21.97
C LEU A 440 7.73 -9.23 -22.60
N TRP A 441 6.79 -10.11 -22.94
CA TRP A 441 7.11 -11.39 -23.57
C TRP A 441 7.69 -11.22 -24.98
N SER A 442 7.11 -10.34 -25.79
CA SER A 442 7.62 -10.02 -27.12
C SER A 442 9.03 -9.42 -27.06
N ALA A 443 9.29 -8.54 -26.08
CA ALA A 443 10.59 -7.93 -25.85
C ALA A 443 11.65 -8.98 -25.49
N VAL A 444 11.34 -9.85 -24.51
CA VAL A 444 12.22 -10.96 -24.10
C VAL A 444 12.50 -11.91 -25.28
N ARG A 445 11.49 -12.25 -26.09
CA ARG A 445 11.68 -13.11 -27.26
C ARG A 445 12.52 -12.45 -28.34
N ALA A 446 12.34 -11.15 -28.61
CA ALA A 446 13.16 -10.42 -29.56
C ALA A 446 14.64 -10.36 -29.14
N ILE A 447 14.91 -10.17 -27.84
CA ILE A 447 16.26 -10.13 -27.28
C ILE A 447 16.94 -11.52 -27.35
N ILE A 448 16.24 -12.58 -26.93
CA ILE A 448 16.83 -13.92 -26.81
C ILE A 448 16.88 -14.66 -28.15
N SER A 449 15.81 -14.61 -28.93
CA SER A 449 15.71 -15.35 -30.19
C SER A 449 16.24 -14.57 -31.40
N GLY A 450 16.65 -13.31 -31.19
CA GLY A 450 17.10 -12.39 -32.23
C GLY A 450 15.96 -11.64 -32.93
N LEU A 451 16.29 -10.51 -33.55
CA LEU A 451 15.31 -9.65 -34.22
C LEU A 451 14.98 -10.13 -35.64
N THR A 452 13.69 -10.31 -35.93
CA THR A 452 13.11 -10.57 -37.26
C THR A 452 11.94 -9.59 -37.50
N ALA A 453 11.51 -9.40 -38.74
CA ALA A 453 10.38 -8.52 -39.06
C ALA A 453 9.11 -8.88 -38.28
N SER A 454 8.75 -10.17 -38.26
CA SER A 454 7.61 -10.68 -37.49
C SER A 454 7.72 -10.37 -35.98
N ARG A 455 8.90 -10.54 -35.37
CA ARG A 455 9.10 -10.21 -33.94
C ARG A 455 9.07 -8.71 -33.69
N ALA A 456 9.58 -7.90 -34.62
CA ALA A 456 9.49 -6.45 -34.52
C ALA A 456 8.03 -5.98 -34.59
N THR A 457 7.25 -6.49 -35.54
CA THR A 457 5.82 -6.24 -35.64
C THR A 457 5.09 -6.66 -34.37
N TRP A 458 5.44 -7.80 -33.78
CA TRP A 458 4.82 -8.25 -32.54
C TRP A 458 5.13 -7.33 -31.35
N VAL A 459 6.37 -6.84 -31.22
CA VAL A 459 6.73 -5.86 -30.17
C VAL A 459 5.93 -4.57 -30.33
N ILE A 460 5.83 -4.05 -31.55
CA ILE A 460 5.09 -2.82 -31.86
C ILE A 460 3.60 -3.02 -31.60
N ALA A 461 3.00 -4.10 -32.11
CA ALA A 461 1.60 -4.40 -31.93
C ALA A 461 1.24 -4.58 -30.45
N ALA A 462 2.08 -5.27 -29.66
CA ALA A 462 1.86 -5.43 -28.23
C ALA A 462 1.97 -4.09 -27.46
N ALA A 463 2.89 -3.21 -27.86
CA ALA A 463 3.01 -1.88 -27.28
C ALA A 463 1.80 -0.98 -27.59
N LEU A 464 1.31 -1.00 -28.84
CA LEU A 464 0.11 -0.28 -29.26
C LEU A 464 -1.15 -0.81 -28.57
N LEU A 465 -1.26 -2.14 -28.44
CA LEU A 465 -2.35 -2.76 -27.69
C LEU A 465 -2.31 -2.33 -26.22
N ALA A 466 -1.13 -2.29 -25.60
CA ALA A 466 -0.99 -1.84 -24.21
C ALA A 466 -1.40 -0.36 -24.06
N ALA A 467 -1.05 0.51 -25.00
CA ALA A 467 -1.49 1.90 -25.01
C ALA A 467 -3.02 2.04 -25.20
N ALA A 468 -3.61 1.19 -26.04
CA ALA A 468 -5.04 1.18 -26.31
C ALA A 468 -5.88 0.66 -25.11
N MET A 469 -5.29 -0.12 -24.21
CA MET A 469 -5.97 -0.62 -23.01
C MET A 469 -6.07 0.45 -21.91
N LYS A 470 -4.97 1.18 -21.65
CA LYS A 470 -4.92 2.21 -20.60
C LYS A 470 -3.74 3.16 -20.78
N ASN A 471 -3.92 4.42 -20.42
CA ASN A 471 -2.86 5.44 -20.48
C ASN A 471 -1.64 5.11 -19.62
N VAL A 472 -1.80 4.32 -18.54
CA VAL A 472 -0.69 3.92 -17.66
C VAL A 472 0.35 3.08 -18.39
N THR A 473 -0.10 2.26 -19.35
CA THR A 473 0.75 1.36 -20.14
C THR A 473 1.23 1.98 -21.45
N LEU A 474 0.92 3.26 -21.71
CA LEU A 474 1.46 4.04 -22.83
C LEU A 474 2.99 4.05 -22.86
N VAL A 475 3.65 3.88 -21.71
CA VAL A 475 5.11 3.75 -21.58
C VAL A 475 5.69 2.62 -22.44
N ALA A 476 4.89 1.61 -22.84
CA ALA A 476 5.32 0.56 -23.76
C ALA A 476 5.71 1.12 -25.15
N VAL A 477 5.05 2.18 -25.61
CA VAL A 477 5.28 2.78 -26.94
C VAL A 477 6.70 3.36 -27.07
N PRO A 478 7.18 4.25 -26.18
CA PRO A 478 8.57 4.71 -26.23
C PRO A 478 9.58 3.63 -25.83
N LEU A 479 9.19 2.59 -25.08
CA LEU A 479 10.08 1.46 -24.77
C LEU A 479 10.27 0.49 -25.94
N ALA A 480 9.28 0.33 -26.83
CA ALA A 480 9.37 -0.54 -28.00
C ALA A 480 10.61 -0.27 -28.87
N PRO A 481 10.91 0.96 -29.33
CA PRO A 481 12.11 1.23 -30.11
C PRO A 481 13.39 0.96 -29.31
N VAL A 482 13.42 1.23 -28.00
CA VAL A 482 14.57 0.91 -27.13
C VAL A 482 14.83 -0.59 -27.10
N VAL A 483 13.79 -1.40 -26.91
CA VAL A 483 13.88 -2.87 -26.94
C VAL A 483 14.37 -3.37 -28.30
N LEU A 484 13.83 -2.83 -29.39
CA LEU A 484 14.24 -3.20 -30.75
C LEU A 484 15.71 -2.84 -31.02
N LEU A 485 16.17 -1.68 -30.56
CA LEU A 485 17.57 -1.26 -30.63
C LEU A 485 18.48 -2.18 -29.82
N VAL A 486 18.08 -2.58 -28.60
CA VAL A 486 18.82 -3.54 -27.79
C VAL A 486 18.93 -4.90 -28.49
N ALA A 487 17.81 -5.42 -29.01
CA ALA A 487 17.76 -6.69 -29.73
C ALA A 487 18.60 -6.65 -31.03
N HIS A 488 18.55 -5.54 -31.78
CA HIS A 488 19.36 -5.34 -32.98
C HIS A 488 20.85 -5.22 -32.66
N GLY A 489 21.19 -4.45 -31.62
CA GLY A 489 22.56 -4.27 -31.14
C GLY A 489 23.19 -5.62 -30.82
N LEU A 490 22.53 -6.44 -29.99
CA LEU A 490 22.99 -7.79 -29.62
C LEU A 490 23.32 -8.65 -30.85
N ARG A 491 22.47 -8.63 -31.88
CA ARG A 491 22.70 -9.34 -33.15
C ARG A 491 23.95 -8.86 -33.88
N ARG A 492 24.21 -7.55 -33.86
CA ARG A 492 25.35 -6.92 -34.56
C ARG A 492 26.64 -6.84 -33.75
N ARG A 493 26.66 -7.38 -32.51
CA ARG A 493 27.82 -7.28 -31.59
C ARG A 493 28.32 -5.84 -31.40
N TRP A 494 27.41 -4.85 -31.44
CA TRP A 494 27.80 -3.46 -31.13
C TRP A 494 28.47 -3.37 -29.74
N ARG A 495 29.19 -2.28 -29.50
CA ARG A 495 29.71 -2.01 -28.17
C ARG A 495 28.57 -1.38 -27.37
N TRP A 496 27.87 -2.13 -26.50
CA TRP A 496 26.66 -1.66 -25.78
C TRP A 496 26.85 -0.32 -25.08
N ARG A 497 28.08 -0.02 -24.64
CA ARG A 497 28.46 1.28 -24.06
C ARG A 497 28.17 2.46 -25.00
N ARG A 498 28.36 2.31 -26.32
CA ARG A 498 28.06 3.33 -27.33
C ARG A 498 26.56 3.53 -27.54
N LEU A 499 25.76 2.46 -27.45
CA LEU A 499 24.30 2.57 -27.53
C LEU A 499 23.70 3.25 -26.31
N VAL A 500 24.16 2.86 -25.12
CA VAL A 500 23.75 3.50 -23.87
C VAL A 500 24.17 4.97 -23.88
N ALA A 501 25.40 5.28 -24.30
CA ALA A 501 25.85 6.66 -24.46
C ALA A 501 25.02 7.44 -25.49
N GLY A 502 24.70 6.84 -26.65
CA GLY A 502 23.86 7.47 -27.67
C GLY A 502 22.43 7.72 -27.18
N GLY A 503 21.80 6.73 -26.55
CA GLY A 503 20.48 6.88 -25.96
C GLY A 503 20.45 7.92 -24.83
N MET A 504 21.48 7.96 -23.98
CA MET A 504 21.65 8.98 -22.96
C MET A 504 21.86 10.37 -23.59
N ALA A 505 22.65 10.48 -24.65
CA ALA A 505 22.85 11.73 -25.38
C ALA A 505 21.54 12.22 -26.02
N THR A 506 20.73 11.32 -26.59
CA THR A 506 19.39 11.66 -27.11
C THR A 506 18.46 12.11 -25.98
N LEU A 507 18.45 11.42 -24.84
CA LEU A 507 17.64 11.81 -23.68
C LEU A 507 18.05 13.19 -23.15
N ILE A 508 19.36 13.44 -23.03
CA ILE A 508 19.91 14.73 -22.63
C ILE A 508 19.54 15.81 -23.65
N ALA A 509 19.61 15.53 -24.96
CA ALA A 509 19.22 16.48 -26.00
C ALA A 509 17.72 16.82 -25.95
N VAL A 510 16.86 15.82 -25.76
CA VAL A 510 15.41 16.03 -25.58
C VAL A 510 15.14 16.82 -24.31
N ALA A 511 15.79 16.48 -23.20
CA ALA A 511 15.68 17.22 -21.95
C ALA A 511 16.15 18.67 -22.09
N ALA A 512 17.28 18.92 -22.76
CA ALA A 512 17.80 20.26 -23.03
C ALA A 512 16.88 21.10 -23.94
N GLY A 513 16.16 20.45 -24.86
CA GLY A 513 15.13 21.10 -25.67
C GLY A 513 13.86 21.41 -24.88
N ALA A 514 13.45 20.52 -23.97
CA ALA A 514 12.21 20.64 -23.20
C ALA A 514 12.32 21.50 -21.94
N ILE A 515 13.50 21.52 -21.32
CA ILE A 515 13.79 22.17 -20.05
C ILE A 515 14.59 23.45 -20.33
N ALA A 516 14.27 24.51 -19.61
CA ALA A 516 15.05 25.75 -19.56
C ALA A 516 15.48 26.03 -18.13
N TRP A 517 16.50 26.86 -17.94
CA TRP A 517 16.96 27.30 -16.63
C TRP A 517 16.44 28.70 -16.32
N GLY A 518 16.22 29.01 -15.04
CA GLY A 518 15.95 30.39 -14.60
C GLY A 518 14.67 30.58 -13.77
N ASP A 519 13.88 29.54 -13.52
CA ASP A 519 12.66 29.65 -12.71
C ASP A 519 12.98 29.80 -11.22
N PRO A 520 12.15 30.45 -10.40
CA PRO A 520 12.46 30.61 -8.98
C PRO A 520 12.51 29.26 -8.26
N ALA A 521 13.64 28.95 -7.63
CA ALA A 521 13.83 27.70 -6.89
C ALA A 521 12.82 27.57 -5.75
N ALA A 522 12.27 26.37 -5.53
CA ALA A 522 11.23 26.05 -4.54
C ALA A 522 9.84 26.71 -4.75
N TRP A 523 9.60 27.29 -5.94
CA TRP A 523 8.29 27.80 -6.35
C TRP A 523 7.68 26.93 -7.45
N TYR A 524 6.41 26.59 -7.28
CA TYR A 524 5.65 25.66 -8.10
C TYR A 524 4.69 26.44 -9.01
N ARG A 525 4.75 26.19 -10.32
CA ARG A 525 3.86 26.81 -11.31
C ARG A 525 2.48 26.16 -11.34
N TYR A 526 1.46 26.88 -10.89
CA TYR A 526 0.06 26.52 -11.07
C TYR A 526 -0.47 27.17 -12.37
N GLY A 527 -1.09 26.36 -13.23
CA GLY A 527 -1.57 26.83 -14.54
C GLY A 527 -0.50 27.47 -15.43
N ALA A 528 -0.93 28.35 -16.33
CA ALA A 528 -0.03 29.29 -16.99
C ALA A 528 0.37 30.38 -15.98
N VAL A 529 1.67 30.72 -15.93
CA VAL A 529 2.22 31.76 -15.05
C VAL A 529 2.83 32.89 -15.89
N THR A 530 3.58 32.50 -16.92
CA THR A 530 4.20 33.41 -17.89
C THR A 530 3.88 32.93 -19.31
N ALA A 531 3.75 33.87 -20.25
CA ALA A 531 3.48 33.54 -21.65
C ALA A 531 4.67 32.84 -22.33
N SER A 532 5.89 33.31 -22.00
CA SER A 532 7.17 32.79 -22.43
C SER A 532 8.21 33.02 -21.32
N GLY A 533 9.09 32.05 -21.09
CA GLY A 533 10.24 32.23 -20.19
C GLY A 533 10.04 31.90 -18.70
N PRO A 534 11.05 32.20 -17.86
CA PRO A 534 11.05 31.93 -16.43
C PRO A 534 10.08 32.85 -15.67
N ALA A 535 9.60 32.43 -14.50
CA ALA A 535 8.77 33.24 -13.60
C ALA A 535 9.63 34.03 -12.60
N ARG A 536 10.85 34.35 -13.01
CA ARG A 536 11.88 35.09 -12.28
C ARG A 536 12.59 35.98 -13.30
N ILE A 537 12.83 37.21 -12.93
CA ILE A 537 13.54 38.20 -13.73
C ILE A 537 14.62 38.86 -12.88
N MET A 538 15.74 39.26 -13.50
CA MET A 538 16.73 40.10 -12.83
C MET A 538 16.39 41.57 -13.05
N LEU A 539 16.31 42.34 -11.97
CA LEU A 539 15.95 43.76 -12.00
C LEU A 539 16.98 44.54 -11.17
N PRO A 540 17.63 45.56 -11.73
CA PRO A 540 18.53 46.44 -10.97
C PRO A 540 17.83 47.16 -9.80
N GLU A 541 16.52 47.36 -9.92
CA GLU A 541 15.66 48.02 -8.94
C GLU A 541 14.83 47.01 -8.11
N ALA A 542 15.28 45.75 -8.00
CA ALA A 542 14.67 44.80 -7.07
C ALA A 542 14.72 45.35 -5.63
N VAL A 543 13.66 45.12 -4.86
CA VAL A 543 13.56 45.66 -3.49
C VAL A 543 14.52 44.92 -2.56
N HIS A 544 14.71 43.63 -2.79
CA HIS A 544 15.63 42.78 -2.07
C HIS A 544 16.46 41.95 -3.04
N GLY A 545 17.78 42.08 -2.98
CA GLY A 545 18.69 41.32 -3.84
C GLY A 545 18.80 41.88 -5.27
N GLN A 546 18.74 41.01 -6.27
CA GLN A 546 18.91 41.33 -7.70
C GLN A 546 17.79 40.76 -8.58
N SER A 547 16.86 40.03 -7.99
CA SER A 547 15.85 39.24 -8.68
C SER A 547 14.45 39.55 -8.16
N ALA A 548 13.43 39.36 -8.98
CA ALA A 548 12.04 39.38 -8.56
C ALA A 548 11.27 38.24 -9.22
N LEU A 549 10.17 37.82 -8.59
CA LEU A 549 9.18 36.92 -9.19
C LEU A 549 8.41 37.68 -10.26
N HIS A 550 8.08 36.99 -11.35
CA HIS A 550 7.51 37.58 -12.55
C HIS A 550 6.31 36.77 -13.04
N LEU A 551 5.13 37.40 -13.11
CA LEU A 551 3.87 36.76 -13.50
C LEU A 551 3.16 37.62 -14.55
N SER A 552 2.72 37.02 -15.66
CA SER A 552 2.17 37.79 -16.79
C SER A 552 1.08 37.11 -17.61
N ALA A 553 0.79 35.84 -17.35
CA ALA A 553 -0.25 35.09 -18.05
C ALA A 553 -1.04 34.23 -17.07
N GLY A 554 -2.36 34.41 -17.01
CA GLY A 554 -3.20 33.77 -16.00
C GLY A 554 -4.52 33.21 -16.53
N PHE A 555 -4.47 32.26 -17.47
CA PHE A 555 -5.64 31.43 -17.72
C PHE A 555 -5.27 29.95 -17.85
N SER A 556 -5.84 29.14 -16.95
CA SER A 556 -5.91 27.69 -17.04
C SER A 556 -7.37 27.30 -16.82
N PRO A 557 -8.01 26.52 -17.71
CA PRO A 557 -9.44 26.23 -17.62
C PRO A 557 -9.85 25.34 -16.42
N TYR A 558 -8.89 24.78 -15.68
CA TYR A 558 -9.17 23.78 -14.64
C TYR A 558 -8.49 24.06 -13.29
N GLU A 559 -7.58 25.04 -13.20
CA GLU A 559 -6.83 25.31 -11.97
C GLU A 559 -6.52 26.81 -11.84
N PRO A 560 -6.37 27.35 -10.62
CA PRO A 560 -5.89 28.71 -10.43
C PRO A 560 -4.50 28.86 -11.07
N SER A 561 -4.24 29.99 -11.72
CA SER A 561 -2.95 30.31 -12.32
C SER A 561 -2.10 31.12 -11.34
N GLY A 562 -0.83 30.75 -11.13
CA GLY A 562 0.04 31.45 -10.18
C GLY A 562 1.29 30.67 -9.77
N LEU A 563 2.06 31.25 -8.84
CA LEU A 563 3.20 30.59 -8.20
C LEU A 563 2.86 30.21 -6.77
N ALA A 564 3.21 28.99 -6.36
CA ALA A 564 3.02 28.55 -4.98
C ALA A 564 4.34 28.11 -4.35
N THR A 565 4.50 28.32 -3.05
CA THR A 565 5.57 27.65 -2.29
C THR A 565 4.99 27.03 -1.02
N PRO A 566 5.18 25.72 -0.81
CA PRO A 566 4.56 25.04 0.31
C PRO A 566 5.35 25.25 1.60
N VAL A 567 4.63 25.45 2.70
CA VAL A 567 5.22 25.47 4.05
C VAL A 567 5.69 24.05 4.40
N ALA A 568 6.80 23.94 5.14
CA ALA A 568 7.30 22.64 5.57
C ALA A 568 6.30 21.95 6.51
N SER A 569 6.14 20.63 6.35
CA SER A 569 5.18 19.85 7.14
C SER A 569 5.45 19.92 8.65
N GLY A 570 6.72 20.09 9.05
CA GLY A 570 7.13 20.27 10.45
C GLY A 570 6.65 21.58 11.09
N ASP A 571 6.39 22.62 10.30
CA ASP A 571 5.97 23.93 10.82
C ASP A 571 4.45 24.05 10.98
N LEU A 572 3.67 23.26 10.23
CA LEU A 572 2.20 23.31 10.23
C LEU A 572 1.57 23.20 11.63
N PRO A 573 2.01 22.28 12.54
CA PRO A 573 1.43 22.19 13.88
C PRO A 573 1.61 23.47 14.72
N SER A 574 2.65 24.26 14.43
CA SER A 574 2.91 25.53 15.14
C SER A 574 2.03 26.67 14.64
N LEU A 575 1.51 26.56 13.42
CA LEU A 575 0.64 27.55 12.78
C LEU A 575 -0.84 27.29 13.04
N ALA A 576 -1.23 26.01 13.20
CA ALA A 576 -2.62 25.61 13.35
C ALA A 576 -3.32 26.33 14.51
N GLY A 577 -4.45 26.99 14.23
CA GLY A 577 -5.25 27.71 15.21
C GLY A 577 -4.68 29.07 15.65
N GLY A 578 -3.66 29.59 14.98
CA GLY A 578 -3.06 30.89 15.27
C GLY A 578 -2.98 31.81 14.05
N PRO A 579 -2.71 33.12 14.27
CA PRO A 579 -2.55 34.08 13.20
C PRO A 579 -1.22 33.88 12.45
N VAL A 580 -1.26 34.04 11.13
CA VAL A 580 -0.12 33.97 10.22
C VAL A 580 -0.16 35.19 9.30
N THR A 581 0.86 36.03 9.35
CA THR A 581 0.94 37.21 8.47
C THR A 581 1.63 36.85 7.16
N VAL A 582 1.01 37.22 6.05
CA VAL A 582 1.54 37.10 4.69
C VAL A 582 1.78 38.48 4.13
N GLY A 583 2.93 38.71 3.49
CA GLY A 583 3.22 39.98 2.84
C GLY A 583 4.21 39.86 1.70
N ALA A 584 4.26 40.86 0.84
CA ALA A 584 5.24 40.99 -0.22
C ALA A 584 5.32 42.43 -0.74
N TRP A 585 6.43 42.77 -1.38
CA TRP A 585 6.52 43.94 -2.25
C TRP A 585 5.93 43.59 -3.61
N VAL A 586 5.01 44.43 -4.10
CA VAL A 586 4.30 44.19 -5.36
C VAL A 586 4.28 45.46 -6.20
N TRP A 587 4.51 45.31 -7.50
CA TRP A 587 4.32 46.34 -8.51
C TRP A 587 4.00 45.72 -9.86
N ALA A 588 3.50 46.51 -10.80
CA ALA A 588 3.09 46.04 -12.11
C ALA A 588 3.53 46.99 -13.23
N SER A 589 3.46 46.55 -14.48
CA SER A 589 3.78 47.39 -15.65
C SER A 589 2.86 48.60 -15.80
N ARG A 590 1.67 48.58 -15.20
CA ARG A 590 0.72 49.69 -15.12
C ARG A 590 -0.13 49.57 -13.85
N PRO A 591 -0.69 50.68 -13.34
CA PRO A 591 -1.58 50.63 -12.18
C PRO A 591 -2.80 49.74 -12.44
N ALA A 592 -3.04 48.78 -11.55
CA ALA A 592 -4.16 47.85 -11.65
C ALA A 592 -4.52 47.24 -10.29
N SER A 593 -5.81 46.97 -10.07
CA SER A 593 -6.25 46.15 -8.94
C SER A 593 -6.06 44.67 -9.29
N VAL A 594 -5.23 43.98 -8.53
CA VAL A 594 -4.87 42.57 -8.74
C VAL A 594 -5.10 41.77 -7.47
N ALA A 595 -5.15 40.44 -7.58
CA ALA A 595 -5.12 39.59 -6.39
C ALA A 595 -3.70 39.62 -5.79
N GLY A 596 -3.61 39.96 -4.49
CA GLY A 596 -2.36 40.06 -3.76
C GLY A 596 -1.80 38.70 -3.33
N PRO A 597 -0.70 38.70 -2.55
CA PRO A 597 -0.14 37.47 -2.02
C PRO A 597 -1.16 36.78 -1.12
N GLY A 598 -1.47 35.53 -1.42
CA GLY A 598 -2.51 34.74 -0.78
C GLY A 598 -1.99 33.45 -0.16
N VAL A 599 -2.93 32.60 0.27
CA VAL A 599 -2.67 31.26 0.79
C VAL A 599 -3.55 30.22 0.11
N LEU A 600 -2.96 29.07 -0.19
CA LEU A 600 -3.67 27.83 -0.49
C LEU A 600 -3.57 26.92 0.74
N TYR A 601 -4.70 26.50 1.28
CA TYR A 601 -4.70 25.66 2.48
C TYR A 601 -5.77 24.58 2.44
N ASN A 602 -5.61 23.60 3.32
CA ASN A 602 -6.57 22.54 3.55
C ASN A 602 -6.70 22.34 5.06
N ASP A 603 -7.92 22.21 5.56
CA ASP A 603 -8.28 22.08 6.98
C ASP A 603 -8.64 20.64 7.39
N GLY A 604 -8.25 19.67 6.56
CA GLY A 604 -8.60 18.26 6.71
C GLY A 604 -9.82 17.82 5.88
N THR A 605 -10.46 18.75 5.16
CA THR A 605 -11.48 18.45 4.14
C THR A 605 -10.85 18.02 2.82
N SER A 606 -11.64 17.58 1.84
CA SER A 606 -11.10 17.16 0.52
C SER A 606 -10.71 18.33 -0.38
N ASP A 607 -11.21 19.54 -0.12
CA ASP A 607 -11.06 20.69 -1.01
C ASP A 607 -9.94 21.62 -0.56
N VAL A 608 -9.18 22.14 -1.53
CA VAL A 608 -8.17 23.17 -1.28
C VAL A 608 -8.84 24.52 -1.36
N GLN A 609 -8.67 25.34 -0.32
CA GLN A 609 -9.21 26.69 -0.27
C GLN A 609 -8.14 27.69 -0.67
N LEU A 610 -8.54 28.69 -1.47
CA LEU A 610 -7.70 29.82 -1.88
C LEU A 610 -8.24 31.10 -1.25
N ILE A 611 -7.37 31.82 -0.54
CA ILE A 611 -7.65 33.16 -0.05
C ILE A 611 -6.54 34.09 -0.55
N ALA A 612 -6.90 35.08 -1.36
CA ALA A 612 -5.98 36.08 -1.87
C ALA A 612 -6.69 37.45 -1.87
N PRO A 613 -6.41 38.32 -0.89
CA PRO A 613 -7.03 39.65 -0.84
C PRO A 613 -6.63 40.51 -2.04
N PRO A 614 -7.52 41.35 -2.58
CA PRO A 614 -7.17 42.28 -3.65
C PRO A 614 -6.22 43.37 -3.14
N ILE A 615 -5.32 43.83 -4.01
CA ILE A 615 -4.40 44.94 -3.76
C ILE A 615 -4.30 45.84 -5.00
N ASP A 616 -4.05 47.13 -4.76
CA ASP A 616 -3.75 48.08 -5.84
C ASP A 616 -2.25 48.07 -6.12
N ALA A 617 -1.86 47.44 -7.22
CA ALA A 617 -0.49 47.45 -7.71
C ALA A 617 -0.20 48.74 -8.48
N THR A 618 0.91 49.40 -8.15
CA THR A 618 1.43 50.59 -8.82
C THR A 618 2.62 50.24 -9.72
N THR A 619 3.16 51.20 -10.45
CA THR A 619 4.40 51.00 -11.24
C THR A 619 5.67 50.99 -10.39
N THR A 620 5.59 51.49 -9.16
CA THR A 620 6.66 51.42 -8.16
C THR A 620 6.35 50.37 -7.09
N PRO A 621 7.36 49.74 -6.47
CA PRO A 621 7.16 48.74 -5.42
C PRO A 621 6.37 49.27 -4.23
N ARG A 622 5.32 48.56 -3.85
CA ARG A 622 4.52 48.82 -2.65
C ARG A 622 4.41 47.56 -1.81
N PHE A 623 4.66 47.67 -0.51
CA PHE A 623 4.48 46.56 0.42
C PHE A 623 2.99 46.37 0.73
N ALA A 624 2.52 45.14 0.61
CA ALA A 624 1.18 44.73 0.99
C ALA A 624 1.27 43.52 1.91
N ALA A 625 0.55 43.55 3.04
CA ALA A 625 0.48 42.44 3.96
C ALA A 625 -0.91 42.31 4.60
N TRP A 626 -1.24 41.10 5.04
CA TRP A 626 -2.49 40.78 5.73
C TRP A 626 -2.29 39.56 6.66
N THR A 627 -3.17 39.41 7.65
CA THR A 627 -3.13 38.28 8.58
C THR A 627 -4.19 37.24 8.20
N PHE A 628 -3.75 35.99 8.05
CA PHE A 628 -4.56 34.80 7.87
C PHE A 628 -4.71 34.06 9.21
N ASP A 629 -5.94 33.81 9.63
CA ASP A 629 -6.21 32.97 10.81
C ASP A 629 -6.24 31.50 10.42
N ALA A 630 -5.16 30.78 10.72
CA ALA A 630 -5.05 29.38 10.33
C ALA A 630 -6.05 28.51 11.11
N PRO A 631 -6.81 27.62 10.43
CA PRO A 631 -7.75 26.73 11.09
C PRO A 631 -7.03 25.77 12.04
N ARG A 632 -7.73 25.32 13.09
CA ARG A 632 -7.18 24.31 14.03
C ARG A 632 -6.89 22.95 13.34
N GLY A 633 -7.57 22.65 12.23
CA GLY A 633 -7.41 21.44 11.43
C GLY A 633 -6.40 21.53 10.30
N LEU A 634 -5.55 22.58 10.25
CA LEU A 634 -4.62 22.83 9.14
C LEU A 634 -3.77 21.59 8.80
N SER A 635 -3.98 21.03 7.62
CA SER A 635 -3.29 19.84 7.10
C SER A 635 -2.23 20.18 6.05
N SER A 636 -2.41 21.30 5.34
CA SER A 636 -1.43 21.85 4.41
C SER A 636 -1.59 23.36 4.29
N LEU A 637 -0.49 24.06 4.06
CA LEU A 637 -0.45 25.50 3.79
C LEU A 637 0.62 25.78 2.74
N GLN A 638 0.26 26.60 1.76
CA GLN A 638 1.17 27.12 0.74
C GLN A 638 0.92 28.61 0.62
N LEU A 639 1.99 29.39 0.50
CA LEU A 639 1.85 30.75 0.02
C LEU A 639 1.59 30.71 -1.48
N PHE A 640 0.63 31.50 -1.96
CA PHE A 640 0.21 31.52 -3.35
C PHE A 640 0.22 32.94 -3.90
N LEU A 641 0.86 33.14 -5.05
CA LEU A 641 0.87 34.39 -5.80
C LEU A 641 0.04 34.18 -7.07
N PRO A 642 -1.20 34.68 -7.12
CA PRO A 642 -2.04 34.57 -8.30
C PRO A 642 -1.41 35.30 -9.49
N ALA A 643 -1.42 34.67 -10.67
CA ALA A 643 -1.08 35.36 -11.90
C ALA A 643 -2.26 36.25 -12.35
N PRO A 644 -2.00 37.45 -12.90
CA PRO A 644 -3.05 38.33 -13.36
C PRO A 644 -3.84 37.68 -14.53
N PRO A 645 -5.18 37.81 -14.57
CA PRO A 645 -5.98 37.24 -15.62
C PRO A 645 -5.71 37.92 -16.97
N LEU A 646 -5.89 37.17 -18.06
CA LEU A 646 -5.83 37.73 -19.41
C LEU A 646 -7.11 38.53 -19.69
N VAL A 647 -6.96 39.84 -19.94
CA VAL A 647 -8.05 40.72 -20.35
C VAL A 647 -8.02 40.87 -21.88
N PRO A 648 -9.06 40.41 -22.62
CA PRO A 648 -9.11 40.55 -24.06
C PRO A 648 -8.99 42.01 -24.50
N GLY A 649 -8.13 42.28 -25.49
CA GLY A 649 -7.93 43.62 -26.04
C GLY A 649 -6.91 44.49 -25.30
N GLU A 650 -6.36 44.03 -24.18
CA GLU A 650 -5.31 44.73 -23.45
C GLU A 650 -3.98 43.95 -23.50
N PRO A 651 -2.82 44.64 -23.47
CA PRO A 651 -1.54 43.97 -23.31
C PRO A 651 -1.51 43.23 -21.95
N PRO A 652 -0.85 42.05 -21.89
CA PRO A 652 -0.71 41.30 -20.65
C PRO A 652 -0.14 42.19 -19.52
N LEU A 653 -0.77 42.13 -18.35
CA LEU A 653 -0.28 42.83 -17.17
C LEU A 653 0.93 42.06 -16.62
N GLU A 654 2.07 42.72 -16.57
CA GLU A 654 3.30 42.16 -15.98
C GLU A 654 3.30 42.50 -14.50
N LEU A 655 3.23 41.50 -13.63
CA LEU A 655 3.24 41.62 -12.18
C LEU A 655 4.60 41.17 -11.64
N PHE A 656 5.20 41.99 -10.80
CA PHE A 656 6.47 41.74 -10.14
C PHE A 656 6.24 41.64 -8.64
N VAL A 657 6.85 40.62 -8.03
CA VAL A 657 6.75 40.37 -6.59
C VAL A 657 8.13 40.08 -6.02
N ASP A 658 8.45 40.70 -4.89
CA ASP A 658 9.75 40.55 -4.22
C ASP A 658 9.61 40.61 -2.69
N GLY A 659 10.63 40.13 -1.96
CA GLY A 659 10.68 40.16 -0.50
C GLY A 659 9.48 39.48 0.17
N VAL A 660 9.05 38.33 -0.35
CA VAL A 660 7.85 37.63 0.11
C VAL A 660 8.04 37.08 1.53
N VAL A 661 7.08 37.33 2.41
CA VAL A 661 7.11 36.90 3.80
C VAL A 661 5.86 36.11 4.19
N LEU A 662 6.08 35.02 4.93
CA LEU A 662 5.05 34.29 5.66
C LEU A 662 5.59 34.04 7.06
N ALA A 663 5.01 34.71 8.06
CA ALA A 663 5.49 34.74 9.43
C ALA A 663 4.38 34.38 10.41
N ARG A 664 4.71 33.62 11.45
CA ARG A 664 3.78 33.31 12.54
C ARG A 664 3.55 34.55 13.39
N GLY A 665 2.29 34.87 13.66
CA GLY A 665 1.88 36.07 14.40
C GLY A 665 1.08 37.05 13.54
N SER A 666 0.60 38.11 14.18
CA SER A 666 -0.02 39.25 13.51
C SER A 666 0.96 40.42 13.51
N PHE A 667 1.30 40.92 12.32
CA PHE A 667 2.17 42.08 12.10
C PHE A 667 1.42 43.13 11.28
N SER A 668 1.84 44.40 11.37
CA SER A 668 1.20 45.49 10.62
C SER A 668 1.26 45.30 9.11
N ALA A 669 0.11 45.56 8.47
CA ALA A 669 -0.03 45.58 7.03
C ALA A 669 0.74 46.72 6.33
N THR A 670 1.13 47.77 7.08
CA THR A 670 1.68 49.00 6.50
C THR A 670 3.18 49.16 6.69
N THR A 671 3.78 48.46 7.65
CA THR A 671 5.23 48.54 7.93
C THR A 671 5.94 47.33 7.35
N PRO A 672 6.84 47.49 6.36
CA PRO A 672 7.56 46.36 5.78
C PRO A 672 8.61 45.79 6.76
N PRO A 673 8.87 44.48 6.73
CA PRO A 673 9.96 43.86 7.49
C PRO A 673 11.32 44.24 6.93
N ARG A 674 12.34 44.23 7.79
CA ARG A 674 13.75 44.24 7.38
C ARG A 674 14.24 42.81 7.30
N LEU A 675 14.42 42.32 6.08
CA LEU A 675 14.90 40.96 5.79
C LEU A 675 16.42 40.86 5.93
N ASP A 676 16.90 39.70 6.34
CA ASP A 676 18.30 39.32 6.22
C ASP A 676 18.71 39.14 4.73
N GLU A 677 20.00 38.96 4.44
CA GLU A 677 20.50 38.81 3.07
C GLU A 677 19.87 37.63 2.31
N MET A 678 19.45 36.57 3.02
CA MET A 678 18.91 35.35 2.41
C MET A 678 17.37 35.31 2.39
N ALA A 679 16.73 36.37 2.89
CA ALA A 679 15.31 36.48 3.15
C ALA A 679 14.72 35.30 3.97
N THR A 680 15.53 34.70 4.85
CA THR A 680 15.13 33.57 5.72
C THR A 680 14.51 34.02 7.04
N GLY A 681 14.69 35.28 7.38
CA GLY A 681 14.12 35.92 8.56
C GLY A 681 14.48 37.40 8.57
N GLY A 682 14.38 38.00 9.75
CA GLY A 682 14.72 39.40 9.94
C GLY A 682 13.99 40.00 11.12
N THR A 683 13.80 41.31 11.09
CA THR A 683 13.04 42.03 12.10
C THR A 683 11.80 42.68 11.51
N TRP A 684 10.64 42.47 12.11
CA TRP A 684 9.38 43.11 11.75
C TRP A 684 8.84 43.82 12.99
N GLU A 685 8.65 45.14 12.90
CA GLU A 685 8.27 45.97 14.06
C GLU A 685 9.24 45.86 15.24
N GLY A 686 10.53 45.65 14.94
CA GLY A 686 11.57 45.45 15.95
C GLY A 686 11.63 44.03 16.55
N ASN A 687 10.65 43.17 16.25
CA ASN A 687 10.64 41.78 16.71
C ASN A 687 11.33 40.86 15.69
N PRO A 688 12.19 39.93 16.13
CA PRO A 688 12.75 38.92 15.25
C PRO A 688 11.65 37.96 14.77
N PHE A 689 11.69 37.59 13.48
CA PHE A 689 10.80 36.58 12.92
C PHE A 689 11.55 35.63 11.98
N THR A 690 10.99 34.43 11.81
CA THR A 690 11.45 33.45 10.82
C THR A 690 10.51 33.48 9.62
N ASN A 691 11.07 33.61 8.43
CA ASN A 691 10.31 33.54 7.19
C ASN A 691 10.12 32.08 6.79
N LEU A 692 8.88 31.63 6.71
CA LEU A 692 8.54 30.25 6.34
C LEU A 692 8.52 30.04 4.81
N VAL A 693 8.74 31.11 4.04
CA VAL A 693 8.87 31.10 2.58
C VAL A 693 10.30 30.77 2.19
N ARG A 694 10.47 29.78 1.32
CA ARG A 694 11.78 29.47 0.73
C ARG A 694 12.02 30.33 -0.49
N ASN A 695 13.24 30.88 -0.60
CA ASN A 695 13.64 31.67 -1.76
C ASN A 695 12.67 32.85 -2.02
N ALA A 696 12.37 33.59 -0.95
CA ALA A 696 11.39 34.65 -0.90
C ALA A 696 11.61 35.80 -1.91
N SER A 697 12.87 36.12 -2.20
CA SER A 697 13.26 37.16 -3.16
C SER A 697 13.72 36.59 -4.51
N ALA A 698 13.37 35.34 -4.81
CA ALA A 698 13.70 34.67 -6.07
C ALA A 698 15.19 34.63 -6.47
N GLU A 699 16.14 34.82 -5.54
CA GLU A 699 17.56 34.91 -5.87
C GLU A 699 18.15 33.62 -6.44
N ARG A 700 17.63 32.47 -6.01
CA ARG A 700 18.04 31.16 -6.56
C ARG A 700 17.11 30.72 -7.67
N SER A 701 17.70 30.13 -8.71
CA SER A 701 16.98 29.60 -9.85
C SER A 701 17.10 28.08 -9.99
N TRP A 702 16.06 27.44 -10.54
CA TRP A 702 15.99 26.04 -10.92
C TRP A 702 15.58 25.85 -12.38
N PRO A 703 15.76 24.63 -12.94
CA PRO A 703 15.20 24.30 -14.24
C PRO A 703 13.69 24.13 -14.19
N TYR A 704 13.03 24.45 -15.30
CA TYR A 704 11.58 24.34 -15.50
C TYR A 704 11.27 23.85 -16.91
N VAL A 705 10.04 23.37 -17.14
CA VAL A 705 9.61 22.95 -18.48
C VAL A 705 9.19 24.18 -19.27
N ARG A 706 9.70 24.31 -20.50
CA ARG A 706 9.38 25.46 -21.36
C ARG A 706 7.84 25.58 -21.53
N PRO A 707 7.25 26.80 -21.47
CA PRO A 707 5.78 26.96 -21.51
C PRO A 707 5.12 26.42 -22.78
N SER A 708 5.85 26.35 -23.90
CA SER A 708 5.38 25.72 -25.15
C SER A 708 5.24 24.20 -25.00
N VAL A 709 6.19 23.54 -24.33
CA VAL A 709 6.18 22.10 -24.07
C VAL A 709 5.15 21.76 -23.00
N GLU A 710 5.04 22.58 -21.97
CA GLU A 710 3.99 22.48 -20.94
C GLU A 710 2.60 22.46 -21.61
N ARG A 711 2.30 23.45 -22.47
CA ARG A 711 1.02 23.52 -23.21
C ARG A 711 0.77 22.31 -24.11
N ALA A 712 1.78 21.87 -24.86
CA ALA A 712 1.65 20.73 -25.77
C ALA A 712 1.43 19.40 -25.02
N SER A 713 2.08 19.21 -23.87
CA SER A 713 2.00 17.97 -23.09
C SER A 713 0.78 17.90 -22.17
N PHE A 714 0.19 19.05 -21.81
CA PHE A 714 -0.96 19.12 -20.89
C PHE A 714 -2.15 18.29 -21.37
N ALA A 715 -2.42 18.26 -22.68
CA ALA A 715 -3.50 17.47 -23.28
C ALA A 715 -3.38 15.95 -23.01
N ILE A 716 -2.15 15.45 -22.82
CA ILE A 716 -1.84 14.04 -22.64
C ILE A 716 -1.68 13.70 -21.16
N VAL A 717 -0.88 14.49 -20.43
CA VAL A 717 -0.48 14.19 -19.06
C VAL A 717 -1.54 14.62 -18.05
N ARG A 718 -2.36 15.63 -18.39
CA ARG A 718 -3.39 16.24 -17.51
C ARG A 718 -2.87 16.64 -16.13
N ARG A 719 -1.55 16.84 -16.01
CA ARG A 719 -0.82 17.35 -14.85
C ARG A 719 0.30 18.24 -15.38
N SER A 720 0.65 19.28 -14.65
CA SER A 720 1.75 20.20 -15.00
C SER A 720 3.12 19.50 -14.90
N PRO A 721 3.84 19.29 -16.02
CA PRO A 721 5.20 18.74 -15.97
C PRO A 721 6.18 19.65 -15.21
N SER A 722 6.02 20.97 -15.30
CA SER A 722 6.82 21.92 -14.50
C SER A 722 6.70 21.65 -13.01
N ARG A 723 5.49 21.43 -12.48
CA ARG A 723 5.31 21.06 -11.06
C ARG A 723 5.98 19.76 -10.67
N ILE A 724 5.97 18.76 -11.57
CA ILE A 724 6.66 17.49 -11.34
C ILE A 724 8.18 17.71 -11.28
N VAL A 725 8.75 18.48 -12.22
CA VAL A 725 10.17 18.82 -12.23
C VAL A 725 10.58 19.58 -10.96
N THR A 726 9.83 20.62 -10.57
CA THR A 726 10.07 21.34 -9.32
C THR A 726 10.01 20.42 -8.12
N SER A 727 9.01 19.53 -8.03
CA SER A 727 8.89 18.58 -6.93
C SER A 727 10.08 17.61 -6.87
N LEU A 728 10.59 17.15 -8.02
CA LEU A 728 11.76 16.27 -8.09
C LEU A 728 13.05 16.96 -7.63
N LEU A 729 13.20 18.25 -7.91
CA LEU A 729 14.35 19.06 -7.46
C LEU A 729 14.24 19.43 -5.99
N ASP A 730 13.03 19.55 -5.47
CA ASP A 730 12.74 19.80 -4.06
C ASP A 730 12.92 18.53 -3.20
N ILE A 731 14.12 17.94 -3.26
CA ILE A 731 14.48 16.67 -2.63
C ILE A 731 14.26 16.72 -1.10
N GLY A 732 14.50 17.88 -0.48
CA GLY A 732 14.28 18.08 0.96
C GLY A 732 12.84 17.86 1.39
N ARG A 733 11.86 18.19 0.53
CA ARG A 733 10.43 17.93 0.76
C ARG A 733 10.03 16.55 0.22
N THR A 734 10.30 16.31 -1.05
CA THR A 734 9.76 15.17 -1.80
C THR A 734 10.46 13.86 -1.46
N GLY A 735 11.76 13.89 -1.18
CA GLY A 735 12.57 12.71 -0.89
C GLY A 735 12.06 11.91 0.32
N PRO A 736 11.91 12.55 1.51
CA PRO A 736 11.36 11.88 2.69
C PRO A 736 9.96 11.31 2.47
N ILE A 737 9.07 12.06 1.81
CA ILE A 737 7.71 11.61 1.49
C ILE A 737 7.76 10.33 0.63
N ILE A 738 8.55 10.33 -0.45
CA ILE A 738 8.65 9.14 -1.30
C ILE A 738 9.26 7.95 -0.56
N LEU A 739 10.38 8.17 0.14
CA LEU A 739 11.19 7.09 0.70
C LEU A 739 10.58 6.47 1.97
N PHE A 740 9.97 7.28 2.82
CA PHE A 740 9.50 6.84 4.13
C PHE A 740 7.97 6.72 4.23
N GLU A 741 7.22 7.39 3.36
CA GLU A 741 5.75 7.31 3.37
C GLU A 741 5.24 6.51 2.16
N VAL A 742 5.54 6.93 0.93
CA VAL A 742 4.92 6.36 -0.28
C VAL A 742 5.46 4.99 -0.64
N ALA A 743 6.79 4.81 -0.72
CA ALA A 743 7.36 3.54 -1.16
C ALA A 743 7.05 2.39 -0.18
N PRO A 744 7.20 2.53 1.15
CA PRO A 744 6.84 1.48 2.09
C PRO A 744 5.33 1.17 2.05
N ASP A 745 4.48 2.18 1.95
CA ASP A 745 3.02 2.00 1.89
C ASP A 745 2.59 1.33 0.58
N LEU A 746 3.16 1.73 -0.56
CA LEU A 746 2.92 1.11 -1.87
C LEU A 746 3.31 -0.38 -1.86
N ILE A 747 4.47 -0.71 -1.27
CA ILE A 747 4.92 -2.09 -1.13
C ILE A 747 3.98 -2.86 -0.20
N TYR A 748 3.65 -2.31 0.97
CA TYR A 748 2.71 -2.93 1.91
C TYR A 748 1.37 -3.23 1.22
N ARG A 749 0.77 -2.25 0.55
CA ARG A 749 -0.50 -2.39 -0.17
C ARG A 749 -0.45 -3.43 -1.29
N SER A 750 0.72 -3.62 -1.91
CA SER A 750 0.90 -4.63 -2.96
C SER A 750 0.71 -6.07 -2.47
N PHE A 751 0.73 -6.30 -1.15
CA PHE A 751 0.56 -7.63 -0.55
C PHE A 751 -0.59 -7.70 0.46
N ALA A 752 -0.95 -6.60 1.11
CA ALA A 752 -1.72 -6.63 2.34
C ALA A 752 -3.00 -5.78 2.33
N THR A 753 -3.43 -5.24 1.17
CA THR A 753 -4.71 -4.51 1.04
C THR A 753 -5.59 -5.06 -0.07
N PHE A 754 -6.89 -5.18 0.18
CA PHE A 754 -7.88 -5.87 -0.65
C PHE A 754 -9.19 -5.07 -0.72
N GLY A 755 -10.08 -5.40 -1.67
CA GLY A 755 -11.45 -4.88 -1.71
C GLY A 755 -11.51 -3.34 -1.70
N TRP A 756 -10.92 -2.73 -2.72
CA TRP A 756 -10.76 -1.26 -2.82
C TRP A 756 -9.83 -0.59 -1.79
N GLY A 757 -9.05 -1.39 -1.05
CA GLY A 757 -8.21 -0.89 0.03
C GLY A 757 -8.99 -0.63 1.33
N GLU A 758 -10.28 -0.98 1.37
CA GLU A 758 -11.08 -0.98 2.60
C GLU A 758 -10.64 -2.08 3.57
N VAL A 759 -10.09 -3.16 3.03
CA VAL A 759 -9.62 -4.30 3.82
C VAL A 759 -8.10 -4.30 3.81
N ALA A 760 -7.50 -4.24 4.99
CA ALA A 760 -6.04 -4.27 5.16
C ALA A 760 -5.65 -5.21 6.30
N LEU A 761 -4.46 -5.79 6.23
CA LEU A 761 -3.92 -6.51 7.39
C LEU A 761 -3.78 -5.56 8.59
N PRO A 762 -4.34 -5.88 9.76
CA PRO A 762 -4.21 -5.02 10.93
C PRO A 762 -2.78 -5.09 11.50
N GLY A 763 -2.28 -3.96 12.02
CA GLY A 763 -1.01 -3.86 12.74
C GLY A 763 0.09 -3.10 11.99
N SER A 764 0.68 -2.12 12.66
CA SER A 764 1.76 -1.28 12.11
C SER A 764 3.02 -2.06 11.73
N THR A 765 3.27 -3.20 12.35
CA THR A 765 4.46 -4.02 12.08
C THR A 765 4.49 -4.58 10.65
N TRP A 766 3.33 -4.91 10.05
CA TRP A 766 3.29 -5.39 8.66
C TRP A 766 3.77 -4.35 7.66
N ARG A 767 3.57 -3.06 7.96
CA ARG A 767 4.09 -1.94 7.16
C ARG A 767 5.61 -1.86 7.17
N ILE A 768 6.29 -2.57 8.09
CA ILE A 768 7.75 -2.64 8.17
C ILE A 768 8.23 -3.98 7.58
N ILE A 769 7.62 -5.10 7.99
CA ILE A 769 8.08 -6.45 7.59
C ILE A 769 7.95 -6.66 6.08
N VAL A 770 6.84 -6.25 5.46
CA VAL A 770 6.61 -6.47 4.03
C VAL A 770 7.64 -5.70 3.18
N PRO A 771 7.85 -4.38 3.37
CA PRO A 771 8.92 -3.66 2.68
C PRO A 771 10.32 -4.21 2.95
N ALA A 772 10.64 -4.57 4.20
CA ALA A 772 11.93 -5.17 4.55
C ALA A 772 12.17 -6.49 3.80
N SER A 773 11.14 -7.34 3.66
CA SER A 773 11.25 -8.59 2.90
C SER A 773 11.52 -8.37 1.42
N LEU A 774 10.95 -7.31 0.82
CA LEU A 774 11.19 -6.94 -0.57
C LEU A 774 12.61 -6.39 -0.76
N LEU A 775 13.12 -5.58 0.17
CA LEU A 775 14.51 -5.09 0.17
C LEU A 775 15.51 -6.25 0.25
N LEU A 776 15.22 -7.26 1.06
CA LEU A 776 16.02 -8.49 1.11
C LEU A 776 16.01 -9.23 -0.25
N ALA A 777 14.83 -9.40 -0.86
CA ALA A 777 14.74 -10.03 -2.17
C ALA A 777 15.49 -9.22 -3.26
N LEU A 778 15.43 -7.88 -3.21
CA LEU A 778 16.22 -6.98 -4.06
C LEU A 778 17.72 -7.19 -3.88
N ALA A 779 18.22 -7.29 -2.64
CA ALA A 779 19.63 -7.58 -2.36
C ALA A 779 20.06 -8.94 -2.92
N GLY A 780 19.18 -9.95 -2.84
CA GLY A 780 19.40 -11.25 -3.47
C GLY A 780 19.48 -11.18 -4.99
N CYS A 781 18.63 -10.38 -5.64
CA CYS A 781 18.70 -10.12 -7.07
C CYS A 781 19.99 -9.39 -7.46
N ALA A 782 20.40 -8.36 -6.72
CA ALA A 782 21.65 -7.63 -6.97
C ALA A 782 22.85 -8.58 -6.92
N ARG A 783 22.90 -9.47 -5.92
CA ARG A 783 23.92 -10.52 -5.83
C ARG A 783 23.96 -11.43 -7.05
N LEU A 784 22.80 -11.85 -7.57
CA LEU A 784 22.74 -12.66 -8.79
C LEU A 784 23.27 -11.88 -10.00
N THR A 785 22.85 -10.63 -10.19
CA THR A 785 23.27 -9.80 -11.32
C THR A 785 24.78 -9.55 -11.34
N MET A 786 25.40 -9.34 -10.18
CA MET A 786 26.86 -9.18 -10.06
C MET A 786 27.64 -10.43 -10.48
N SER A 787 27.02 -11.61 -10.41
CA SER A 787 27.61 -12.88 -10.83
C SER A 787 27.30 -13.28 -12.29
N CYS A 788 26.47 -12.49 -13.00
CA CYS A 788 26.02 -12.82 -14.35
C CYS A 788 26.98 -12.31 -15.43
N ASN A 789 27.18 -13.11 -16.48
CA ASN A 789 27.87 -12.66 -17.68
C ASN A 789 26.91 -11.82 -18.55
N VAL A 790 27.10 -10.49 -18.55
CA VAL A 790 26.26 -9.50 -19.26
C VAL A 790 26.31 -9.65 -20.81
N ARG A 791 27.11 -10.59 -21.33
CA ARG A 791 27.14 -10.94 -22.76
C ARG A 791 26.10 -11.98 -23.16
N GLU A 792 25.52 -12.71 -22.21
CA GLU A 792 24.51 -13.73 -22.51
C GLU A 792 23.14 -13.07 -22.79
N PRO A 793 22.47 -13.38 -23.91
CA PRO A 793 21.15 -12.79 -24.24
C PRO A 793 20.09 -12.98 -23.15
N ARG A 794 20.15 -14.10 -22.41
CA ARG A 794 19.26 -14.36 -21.27
C ARG A 794 19.49 -13.41 -20.11
N ALA A 795 20.75 -13.13 -19.79
CA ALA A 795 21.10 -12.16 -18.74
C ALA A 795 20.65 -10.75 -19.13
N VAL A 796 20.87 -10.34 -20.39
CA VAL A 796 20.40 -9.05 -20.90
C VAL A 796 18.88 -8.96 -20.85
N ALA A 797 18.15 -10.01 -21.28
CA ALA A 797 16.69 -10.02 -21.21
C ALA A 797 16.17 -9.91 -19.77
N ALA A 798 16.78 -10.60 -18.81
CA ALA A 798 16.42 -10.50 -17.40
C ALA A 798 16.69 -9.09 -16.82
N ILE A 799 17.84 -8.49 -17.16
CA ILE A 799 18.17 -7.11 -16.75
C ILE A 799 17.19 -6.11 -17.36
N THR A 800 16.88 -6.23 -18.66
CA THR A 800 15.89 -5.37 -19.34
C THR A 800 14.52 -5.49 -18.69
N LEU A 801 14.07 -6.70 -18.38
CA LEU A 801 12.80 -6.95 -17.69
C LEU A 801 12.77 -6.31 -16.28
N MET A 802 13.87 -6.41 -15.53
CA MET A 802 14.00 -5.76 -14.22
C MET A 802 14.05 -4.24 -14.33
N ALA A 803 14.73 -3.68 -15.34
CA ALA A 803 14.80 -2.25 -15.58
C ALA A 803 13.44 -1.65 -15.97
N ILE A 804 12.70 -2.31 -16.88
CA ILE A 804 11.32 -1.93 -17.22
C ILE A 804 10.43 -2.04 -15.97
N GLY A 805 10.61 -3.08 -15.16
CA GLY A 805 9.88 -3.23 -13.91
C GLY A 805 10.14 -2.10 -12.92
N ALA A 806 11.40 -1.73 -12.72
CA ALA A 806 11.79 -0.61 -11.87
C ALA A 806 11.23 0.73 -12.38
N LEU A 807 11.19 0.94 -13.70
CA LEU A 807 10.57 2.11 -14.31
C LEU A 807 9.06 2.17 -14.02
N VAL A 808 8.34 1.06 -14.18
CA VAL A 808 6.88 1.00 -13.96
C VAL A 808 6.53 1.19 -12.48
N TRP A 809 7.23 0.51 -11.56
CA TRP A 809 7.03 0.68 -10.12
C TRP A 809 7.49 2.05 -9.62
N GLY A 810 8.58 2.59 -10.16
CA GLY A 810 9.04 3.94 -9.89
C GLY A 810 8.00 4.97 -10.34
N ASN A 811 7.46 4.83 -11.55
CA ASN A 811 6.35 5.67 -12.01
C ASN A 811 5.13 5.55 -11.10
N ALA A 812 4.78 4.34 -10.62
CA ALA A 812 3.69 4.17 -9.66
C ALA A 812 3.93 4.94 -8.36
N ALA A 813 5.15 4.92 -7.80
CA ALA A 813 5.51 5.70 -6.61
C ALA A 813 5.50 7.21 -6.87
N LEU A 814 5.96 7.65 -8.04
CA LEU A 814 6.00 9.06 -8.43
C LEU A 814 4.61 9.65 -8.76
N ARG A 815 3.54 8.85 -8.75
CA ARG A 815 2.17 9.36 -8.94
C ARG A 815 1.68 10.28 -7.82
N ILE A 816 2.37 10.31 -6.68
CA ILE A 816 2.12 11.30 -5.63
C ILE A 816 2.52 12.72 -6.06
N LEU A 817 3.33 12.86 -7.12
CA LEU A 817 3.82 14.16 -7.54
C LEU A 817 2.74 15.01 -8.25
N PRO A 818 2.72 16.33 -7.98
CA PRO A 818 3.61 17.06 -7.06
C PRO A 818 3.24 16.85 -5.58
N ALA A 819 4.23 16.62 -4.71
CA ALA A 819 4.02 16.30 -3.29
C ALA A 819 3.74 17.55 -2.44
N LEU A 820 2.73 18.33 -2.85
CA LEU A 820 2.39 19.62 -2.25
C LEU A 820 1.43 19.50 -1.07
N ILE A 821 0.55 18.51 -1.10
CA ILE A 821 -0.48 18.24 -0.09
C ILE A 821 -0.27 16.82 0.43
N ALA A 822 -0.64 16.56 1.69
CA ALA A 822 -0.73 15.21 2.23
C ALA A 822 -1.83 14.42 1.49
N GLN A 823 -1.46 13.76 0.39
CA GLN A 823 -2.35 12.87 -0.34
C GLN A 823 -2.10 11.42 0.06
N PRO A 824 -3.14 10.56 0.05
CA PRO A 824 -2.95 9.15 0.28
C PRO A 824 -1.98 8.57 -0.77
N PRO A 825 -1.07 7.66 -0.38
CA PRO A 825 -0.17 7.02 -1.33
C PRO A 825 -0.93 6.34 -2.47
N PRO A 826 -0.35 6.33 -3.68
CA PRO A 826 -0.99 5.73 -4.85
C PRO A 826 -1.23 4.23 -4.66
N PHE A 827 -2.30 3.72 -5.27
CA PHE A 827 -2.61 2.30 -5.24
C PHE A 827 -1.59 1.46 -6.05
N PRO A 828 -1.29 0.22 -5.62
CA PRO A 828 -0.33 -0.67 -6.26
C PRO A 828 -0.73 -1.12 -7.66
N ARG A 829 -2.00 -0.95 -8.04
CA ARG A 829 -2.53 -1.30 -9.37
C ARG A 829 -1.72 -0.74 -10.54
N TYR A 830 -1.10 0.44 -10.35
CA TYR A 830 -0.27 1.07 -11.37
C TYR A 830 1.10 0.40 -11.57
N GLY A 831 1.55 -0.41 -10.61
CA GLY A 831 2.77 -1.22 -10.69
C GLY A 831 2.57 -2.61 -11.30
N PHE A 832 1.34 -3.14 -11.25
CA PHE A 832 1.02 -4.50 -11.71
C PHE A 832 1.21 -4.80 -13.20
N PRO A 833 1.26 -3.83 -14.16
CA PRO A 833 1.74 -4.14 -15.50
C PRO A 833 3.13 -4.80 -15.50
N ALA A 834 3.96 -4.50 -14.49
CA ALA A 834 5.25 -5.15 -14.27
C ALA A 834 5.20 -6.28 -13.21
N VAL A 835 4.08 -6.97 -13.03
CA VAL A 835 3.93 -8.09 -12.08
C VAL A 835 4.94 -9.21 -12.34
N THR A 836 5.29 -9.47 -13.61
CA THR A 836 6.30 -10.48 -13.95
C THR A 836 7.67 -10.11 -13.37
N SER A 837 8.04 -8.83 -13.38
CA SER A 837 9.31 -8.35 -12.81
C SER A 837 9.30 -8.45 -11.29
N LEU A 838 8.18 -8.12 -10.63
CA LEU A 838 8.00 -8.32 -9.19
C LEU A 838 8.10 -9.81 -8.81
N ALA A 839 7.43 -10.68 -9.56
CA ALA A 839 7.44 -12.11 -9.32
C ALA A 839 8.83 -12.73 -9.57
N LEU A 840 9.56 -12.25 -10.59
CA LEU A 840 10.93 -12.65 -10.84
C LEU A 840 11.86 -12.22 -9.70
N LEU A 841 11.72 -10.98 -9.22
CA LEU A 841 12.47 -10.43 -8.09
C LEU A 841 12.29 -11.30 -6.84
N LEU A 842 11.05 -11.65 -6.49
CA LEU A 842 10.76 -12.49 -5.34
C LEU A 842 11.26 -13.93 -5.56
N ALA A 843 10.90 -14.56 -6.69
CA ALA A 843 11.19 -15.97 -6.95
C ALA A 843 12.69 -16.28 -7.13
N ALA A 844 13.46 -15.32 -7.65
CA ALA A 844 14.91 -15.45 -7.84
C ALA A 844 15.71 -14.84 -6.69
N GLY A 845 15.33 -13.65 -6.23
CA GLY A 845 16.05 -12.88 -5.23
C GLY A 845 15.96 -13.48 -3.82
N TRP A 846 14.77 -13.89 -3.38
CA TRP A 846 14.59 -14.44 -2.04
C TRP A 846 15.45 -15.70 -1.79
N PRO A 847 15.44 -16.73 -2.66
CA PRO A 847 16.31 -17.88 -2.47
C PRO A 847 17.81 -17.57 -2.66
N ALA A 848 18.17 -16.51 -3.39
CA ALA A 848 19.57 -16.16 -3.64
C ALA A 848 20.33 -15.72 -2.39
N LEU A 849 19.61 -15.27 -1.35
CA LEU A 849 20.18 -14.96 -0.04
C LEU A 849 20.61 -16.21 0.73
N TRP A 850 20.07 -17.37 0.40
CA TRP A 850 20.30 -18.61 1.13
C TRP A 850 21.44 -19.43 0.51
N PRO A 851 22.18 -20.22 1.33
CA PRO A 851 23.14 -21.20 0.83
C PRO A 851 22.51 -22.16 -0.19
N LEU A 852 23.28 -22.60 -1.19
CA LEU A 852 22.82 -23.46 -2.29
C LEU A 852 21.98 -24.66 -1.81
N HIS A 853 22.43 -25.36 -0.76
CA HIS A 853 21.74 -26.53 -0.20
C HIS A 853 20.39 -26.20 0.47
N ARG A 854 20.11 -24.94 0.83
CA ARG A 854 18.85 -24.48 1.46
C ARG A 854 17.94 -23.72 0.51
N ARG A 855 18.34 -23.45 -0.73
CA ARG A 855 17.53 -22.66 -1.69
C ARG A 855 16.15 -23.26 -1.95
N ALA A 856 16.00 -24.59 -1.90
CA ALA A 856 14.71 -25.24 -2.04
C ALA A 856 13.78 -24.92 -0.85
N ILE A 857 14.32 -24.91 0.37
CA ILE A 857 13.59 -24.53 1.58
C ILE A 857 13.22 -23.05 1.52
N ALA A 858 14.16 -22.18 1.15
CA ALA A 858 13.91 -20.74 0.97
C ALA A 858 12.78 -20.47 -0.05
N ALA A 859 12.77 -21.19 -1.17
CA ALA A 859 11.69 -21.08 -2.14
C ALA A 859 10.35 -21.57 -1.57
N ALA A 860 10.34 -22.65 -0.79
CA ALA A 860 9.14 -23.11 -0.10
C ALA A 860 8.63 -22.10 0.92
N THR A 861 9.52 -21.42 1.67
CA THR A 861 9.11 -20.40 2.66
C THR A 861 8.37 -19.25 2.00
N LEU A 862 8.83 -18.81 0.82
CA LEU A 862 8.19 -17.76 0.04
C LEU A 862 6.79 -18.19 -0.43
N VAL A 863 6.67 -19.36 -1.08
CA VAL A 863 5.39 -19.84 -1.61
C VAL A 863 4.38 -20.08 -0.49
N ILE A 864 4.80 -20.72 0.60
CA ILE A 864 3.93 -20.94 1.76
C ILE A 864 3.53 -19.61 2.40
N GLY A 865 4.45 -18.65 2.50
CA GLY A 865 4.14 -17.32 3.02
C GLY A 865 3.05 -16.61 2.22
N LEU A 866 3.14 -16.68 0.88
CA LEU A 866 2.11 -16.13 0.00
C LEU A 866 0.79 -16.91 0.11
N LEU A 867 0.81 -18.23 0.27
CA LEU A 867 -0.41 -19.01 0.52
C LEU A 867 -1.09 -18.60 1.84
N MET A 868 -0.33 -18.45 2.92
CA MET A 868 -0.85 -17.96 4.19
C MET A 868 -1.42 -16.55 4.08
N LEU A 869 -0.74 -15.69 3.31
CA LEU A 869 -1.23 -14.35 3.01
C LEU A 869 -2.57 -14.38 2.24
N ASN A 870 -2.75 -15.29 1.28
CA ASN A 870 -4.03 -15.48 0.60
C ASN A 870 -5.13 -15.98 1.53
N LEU A 871 -4.85 -16.97 2.38
CA LEU A 871 -5.83 -17.46 3.37
C LEU A 871 -6.27 -16.33 4.32
N LEU A 872 -5.32 -15.51 4.75
CA LEU A 872 -5.60 -14.35 5.59
C LEU A 872 -6.41 -13.31 4.82
N ALA A 873 -6.08 -13.03 3.56
CA ALA A 873 -6.86 -12.14 2.70
C ALA A 873 -8.32 -12.63 2.56
N TYR A 874 -8.52 -13.91 2.26
CA TYR A 874 -9.86 -14.49 2.14
C TYR A 874 -10.65 -14.38 3.43
N ALA A 875 -10.03 -14.74 4.55
CA ALA A 875 -10.67 -14.64 5.86
C ALA A 875 -11.06 -13.19 6.16
N THR A 876 -10.19 -12.22 5.85
CA THR A 876 -10.44 -10.81 6.12
C THR A 876 -11.54 -10.23 5.22
N ILE A 877 -11.60 -10.60 3.94
CA ILE A 877 -12.68 -10.18 3.02
C ILE A 877 -13.99 -10.83 3.44
N TRP A 878 -14.00 -12.15 3.65
CA TRP A 878 -15.18 -12.87 4.12
C TRP A 878 -15.75 -12.21 5.37
N TRP A 879 -14.88 -11.89 6.32
CA TRP A 879 -15.23 -11.24 7.58
C TRP A 879 -15.73 -9.81 7.43
N ARG A 880 -15.24 -9.04 6.46
CA ARG A 880 -15.68 -7.66 6.25
C ARG A 880 -17.09 -7.60 5.64
N TRP A 881 -17.41 -8.54 4.75
CA TRP A 881 -18.56 -8.43 3.85
C TRP A 881 -19.72 -9.37 4.17
N TYR A 882 -19.47 -10.53 4.76
CA TYR A 882 -20.48 -11.58 4.97
C TYR A 882 -20.74 -11.90 6.44
N VAL A 883 -19.98 -11.27 7.34
CA VAL A 883 -20.06 -11.47 8.79
C VAL A 883 -20.23 -10.11 9.43
#